data_AF-A0A7C4TEH1-F1
#
_entry.id   AF-A0A7C4TEH1-F1
#
_cell.length_a   1.000
_cell.length_b   1.000
_cell.length_c   1.000
_cell.angle_alpha   90.00
_cell.angle_beta   90.00
_cell.angle_gamma   90.00
#
_symmetry.space_group_name_H-M   'P 1'
#
loop_
_entity.id
_entity.type
_entity.pdbx_description
1 polymer ?
#
loop_
_entity_poly.entity_id
_entity_poly.type
_entity_poly.pdbx_seq_one_letter_code
_entity_poly.pdbx_strand_id
1 'polypeptide(L)'
;DRQVAIKVLKPELARSLVGDRFLREIAITARLNHPHILTLLDSGASDDGAILYYVMPVATGQSLRDRLEACGALPQADALRIACDAVEALVHAHACGIVHRDIKPGNILLSEGHALLVDFGIAKAVGSAREAQTLTSEGSSLGTPAYMAPEQASGDGAVDHRADIYAIGAVLFEMLAGEPPFTGTWQQVVLGKLAADAPPLATRAPAVPAPLARLVDRCLARDPAQRPATAEALLAELRALARPEPATARRITRTMAIAAGAAVMAAGALGAVIVRDRRAAWVRQTALPEIARLIEADELDSAFVLAERAEARAPGDPALAALWEEIAITQEFLSEPAGATVTRAALGDTTRWIRVGTMPTGPVRIPSNAWFYRYALEGHRTVTVMGARVGGSYAPIPSPIPLQPASDADTGMVLLRGRGLVTTLYGVASDDTLDLADFLMDKREVTNREYQAFVDAGGYADPRWWDTTIVRDGRVVPWREAVARFTDETGRPGPAGWEGSAPKPGTEELPVGGVSWYEARAYARFAGKSLPTVMEWNEAAIPDAARWVVPHGRYNADGPVRGGAPGGVSARGVYDLAGNVREWTENAREPGSRYILGGGWSDPAYLFAEVYSAPEFDRSPINGIRLVRRLGDAPDLARALAPIPRRVRDVARAVPVDDATFRGFLALYDYDRRPLNAEVTARDSSHPDWVREDVAFDMPGGGPRMAAAIFLPRRASPPYQAIVIWPASDAFVPRDTKVLSMSYVDFLVRSGRAVIYPIYEHTYGRGPSIRGDRASATIAHRDQVVRWTTEMRRSIDYAFTRPDVDTTRLAYVGTSWGGRMGGTVLAVEPRIRTAILNVAGFSAYPMRPEEDPVNFLPRIRIPVLMLSGRYDSVFPYESSQLPFFRLLGSPPGLKKQVLFEGGHFLPRPMWVAESTR
;
A
#
# COMPACT_ATOMS: atom_id res chain seq x y z
N ASP A 1 34.98 -11.79 13.79
CA ASP A 1 33.87 -10.89 13.38
C ASP A 1 34.40 -9.74 12.55
N ARG A 2 33.95 -9.61 11.29
CA ARG A 2 34.27 -8.50 10.37
C ARG A 2 32.95 -7.92 9.86
N GLN A 3 32.85 -6.59 9.76
CA GLN A 3 31.71 -5.96 9.08
C GLN A 3 31.78 -6.21 7.57
N VAL A 4 30.67 -6.66 6.99
CA VAL A 4 30.53 -7.00 5.58
C VAL A 4 29.25 -6.42 4.99
N ALA A 5 29.27 -6.12 3.70
CA ALA A 5 28.08 -5.82 2.92
C ALA A 5 27.66 -7.09 2.16
N ILE A 6 26.38 -7.45 2.23
CA ILE A 6 25.82 -8.61 1.55
C ILE A 6 24.84 -8.11 0.50
N LYS A 7 25.06 -8.49 -0.76
CA LYS A 7 24.18 -8.17 -1.87
C LYS A 7 23.39 -9.42 -2.24
N VAL A 8 22.06 -9.31 -2.11
CA VAL A 8 21.10 -10.38 -2.41
C VAL A 8 20.46 -10.09 -3.75
N LEU A 9 20.49 -11.05 -4.67
CA LEU A 9 19.85 -10.91 -5.98
C LEU A 9 18.34 -11.11 -5.88
N LYS A 10 17.59 -10.43 -6.76
CA LYS A 10 16.14 -10.60 -6.84
C LYS A 10 15.78 -12.04 -7.23
N PRO A 11 14.71 -12.62 -6.66
CA PRO A 11 14.30 -14.01 -6.93
C PRO A 11 14.01 -14.31 -8.41
N GLU A 12 13.56 -13.33 -9.21
CA GLU A 12 13.33 -13.54 -10.65
C GLU A 12 14.66 -13.72 -11.43
N LEU A 13 15.73 -13.10 -10.97
CA LEU A 13 17.07 -13.22 -11.53
C LEU A 13 17.68 -14.57 -11.14
N ALA A 14 17.50 -14.97 -9.88
CA ALA A 14 17.98 -16.26 -9.36
C ALA A 14 17.33 -17.45 -10.10
N ARG A 15 16.05 -17.35 -10.49
CA ARG A 15 15.34 -18.38 -11.28
C ARG A 15 15.74 -18.45 -12.76
N SER A 16 16.24 -17.36 -13.33
CA SER A 16 16.63 -17.27 -14.75
C SER A 16 18.13 -17.47 -14.98
N LEU A 17 18.94 -17.35 -13.92
CA LEU A 17 20.33 -17.75 -13.87
C LEU A 17 20.44 -19.26 -13.65
N VAL A 18 21.26 -19.96 -14.43
CA VAL A 18 21.78 -21.27 -14.00
C VAL A 18 22.71 -20.97 -12.81
N GLY A 19 22.26 -21.23 -11.57
CA GLY A 19 22.95 -20.82 -10.33
C GLY A 19 24.46 -21.13 -10.31
N ASP A 20 24.86 -22.27 -10.87
CA ASP A 20 26.27 -22.69 -11.00
C ASP A 20 27.12 -21.74 -11.84
N ARG A 21 26.55 -21.13 -12.89
CA ARG A 21 27.27 -20.17 -13.75
C ARG A 21 27.51 -18.85 -13.03
N PHE A 22 26.53 -18.39 -12.24
CA PHE A 22 26.66 -17.18 -11.43
C PHE A 22 27.73 -17.34 -10.35
N LEU A 23 27.68 -18.43 -9.57
CA LEU A 23 28.67 -18.74 -8.55
C LEU A 23 30.08 -18.91 -9.15
N ARG A 24 30.18 -19.51 -10.35
CA ARG A 24 31.45 -19.64 -11.08
C ARG A 24 32.01 -18.30 -11.57
N GLU A 25 31.17 -17.41 -12.09
CA GLU A 25 31.60 -16.08 -12.52
C GLU A 25 32.05 -15.22 -11.32
N ILE A 26 31.36 -15.31 -10.18
CA ILE A 26 31.80 -14.66 -8.93
C ILE A 26 33.12 -15.23 -8.44
N ALA A 27 33.31 -16.55 -8.45
CA ALA A 27 34.55 -17.17 -8.01
C ALA A 27 35.77 -16.76 -8.86
N ILE A 28 35.56 -16.41 -10.13
CA ILE A 28 36.58 -15.85 -11.01
C ILE A 28 36.87 -14.40 -10.63
N THR A 29 35.83 -13.58 -10.43
CA THR A 29 35.96 -12.18 -10.00
C THR A 29 36.58 -12.03 -8.61
N ALA A 30 36.32 -12.94 -7.68
CA ALA A 30 36.87 -12.94 -6.32
C ALA A 30 38.41 -13.06 -6.29
N ARG A 31 39.04 -13.49 -7.39
CA ARG A 31 40.50 -13.55 -7.54
C ARG A 31 41.14 -12.18 -7.83
N LEU A 32 40.35 -11.16 -8.16
CA LEU A 32 40.84 -9.80 -8.37
C LEU A 32 41.16 -9.15 -7.02
N ASN A 33 42.45 -8.90 -6.80
CA ASN A 33 42.93 -8.21 -5.61
C ASN A 33 43.79 -7.02 -6.04
N HIS A 34 43.21 -5.83 -5.92
CA HIS A 34 43.85 -4.59 -6.36
C HIS A 34 43.32 -3.40 -5.52
N PRO A 35 44.15 -2.39 -5.20
CA PRO A 35 43.75 -1.26 -4.36
C PRO A 35 42.52 -0.48 -4.86
N HIS A 36 42.27 -0.52 -6.17
CA HIS A 36 41.13 0.15 -6.82
C HIS A 36 39.95 -0.78 -7.19
N ILE A 37 39.96 -2.02 -6.69
CA ILE A 37 38.88 -3.01 -6.88
C ILE A 37 38.34 -3.42 -5.52
N LEU A 38 37.02 -3.35 -5.32
CA LEU A 38 36.40 -3.89 -4.11
C LEU A 38 36.31 -5.42 -4.23
N THR A 39 37.26 -6.12 -3.62
CA THR A 39 37.35 -7.58 -3.67
C THR A 39 36.14 -8.25 -3.00
N LEU A 40 35.58 -9.25 -3.67
CA LEU A 40 34.50 -10.09 -3.12
C LEU A 40 35.07 -11.04 -2.05
N LEU A 41 34.37 -11.17 -0.93
CA LEU A 41 34.76 -12.03 0.18
C LEU A 41 34.20 -13.44 0.05
N ASP A 42 32.93 -13.56 -0.35
CA ASP A 42 32.23 -14.85 -0.40
C ASP A 42 30.98 -14.78 -1.30
N SER A 43 30.37 -15.92 -1.60
CA SER A 43 29.06 -16.03 -2.26
C SER A 43 28.36 -17.34 -1.93
N GLY A 44 27.04 -17.33 -1.99
CA GLY A 44 26.26 -18.54 -1.73
C GLY A 44 24.86 -18.49 -2.31
N ALA A 45 24.14 -19.58 -2.07
CA ALA A 45 22.73 -19.74 -2.39
C ALA A 45 21.95 -20.17 -1.13
N SER A 46 20.65 -19.88 -1.07
CA SER A 46 19.77 -20.51 -0.08
C SER A 46 19.64 -22.02 -0.35
N ASP A 47 19.19 -22.79 0.66
CA ASP A 47 19.05 -24.24 0.58
C ASP A 47 18.13 -24.70 -0.57
N ASP A 48 17.15 -23.88 -0.94
CA ASP A 48 16.22 -24.08 -2.05
C ASP A 48 16.69 -23.49 -3.39
N GLY A 49 17.88 -22.86 -3.42
CA GLY A 49 18.47 -22.19 -4.58
C GLY A 49 17.75 -20.92 -5.04
N ALA A 50 16.70 -20.48 -4.34
CA ALA A 50 15.85 -19.35 -4.74
C ALA A 50 16.52 -17.98 -4.52
N ILE A 51 17.51 -17.91 -3.64
CA ILE A 51 18.24 -16.69 -3.29
C ILE A 51 19.71 -16.90 -3.61
N LEU A 52 20.28 -16.00 -4.41
CA LEU A 52 21.71 -15.92 -4.67
C LEU A 52 22.28 -14.66 -4.02
N TYR A 53 23.41 -14.76 -3.33
CA TYR A 53 24.05 -13.62 -2.68
C TYR A 53 25.56 -13.63 -2.82
N TYR A 54 26.17 -12.46 -2.67
CA TYR A 54 27.61 -12.30 -2.50
C TYR A 54 27.95 -11.28 -1.42
N VAL A 55 29.12 -11.47 -0.83
CA VAL A 55 29.62 -10.75 0.34
C VAL A 55 30.84 -9.94 -0.08
N MET A 56 30.92 -8.69 0.37
CA MET A 56 32.03 -7.78 0.09
C MET A 56 32.37 -6.94 1.34
N PRO A 57 33.54 -6.30 1.41
CA PRO A 57 33.86 -5.37 2.47
C PRO A 57 32.89 -4.18 2.46
N VAL A 58 32.60 -3.61 3.63
CA VAL A 58 31.90 -2.32 3.72
C VAL A 58 32.86 -1.22 3.29
N ALA A 59 32.57 -0.55 2.17
CA ALA A 59 33.31 0.64 1.75
C ALA A 59 32.78 1.87 2.49
N THR A 60 33.67 2.61 3.15
CA THR A 60 33.36 3.85 3.87
C THR A 60 33.46 5.03 2.89
N GLY A 61 32.38 5.32 2.17
CA GLY A 61 32.36 6.33 1.11
C GLY A 61 31.02 6.47 0.39
N GLN A 62 30.87 7.51 -0.42
CA GLN A 62 29.71 7.70 -1.32
C GLN A 62 30.02 7.21 -2.73
N SER A 63 29.00 6.96 -3.56
CA SER A 63 29.23 6.64 -4.97
C SER A 63 29.60 7.90 -5.79
N LEU A 64 30.23 7.72 -6.95
CA LEU A 64 30.45 8.81 -7.90
C LEU A 64 29.11 9.38 -8.41
N ARG A 65 28.06 8.56 -8.50
CA ARG A 65 26.69 9.01 -8.78
C ARG A 65 26.22 10.04 -7.74
N ASP A 66 26.33 9.71 -6.46
CA ASP A 66 25.95 10.63 -5.36
C ASP A 66 26.76 11.94 -5.43
N ARG A 67 28.05 11.83 -5.77
CA ARG A 67 28.94 13.00 -5.93
C ARG A 67 28.55 13.88 -7.11
N LEU A 68 28.21 13.30 -8.25
CA LEU A 68 27.76 14.03 -9.44
C LEU A 68 26.39 14.67 -9.24
N GLU A 69 25.47 14.02 -8.51
CA GLU A 69 24.19 14.62 -8.14
C GLU A 69 24.35 15.79 -7.16
N ALA A 70 25.30 15.70 -6.24
CA ALA A 70 25.58 16.75 -5.26
C ALA A 70 26.32 17.96 -5.87
N CYS A 71 27.27 17.73 -6.77
CA CYS A 71 28.21 18.75 -7.24
C CYS A 71 28.02 19.14 -8.72
N GLY A 72 27.31 18.36 -9.53
CA GLY A 72 27.31 18.49 -10.99
C GLY A 72 28.66 18.12 -11.60
N ALA A 73 29.11 18.88 -12.60
CA ALA A 73 30.44 18.73 -13.17
C ALA A 73 31.55 18.88 -12.12
N LEU A 74 32.55 18.02 -12.17
CA LEU A 74 33.68 17.97 -11.25
C LEU A 74 34.86 18.79 -11.78
N PRO A 75 35.72 19.32 -10.88
CA PRO A 75 37.00 19.89 -11.28
C PRO A 75 37.82 18.90 -12.10
N GLN A 76 38.51 19.38 -13.14
CA GLN A 76 39.31 18.54 -14.03
C GLN A 76 40.30 17.64 -13.28
N ALA A 77 40.95 18.17 -12.23
CA ALA A 77 41.89 17.41 -11.42
C ALA A 77 41.23 16.21 -10.71
N ASP A 78 40.01 16.38 -10.21
CA ASP A 78 39.24 15.31 -9.59
C ASP A 78 38.78 14.29 -10.62
N ALA A 79 38.27 14.73 -11.77
CA ALA A 79 37.84 13.86 -12.86
C ALA A 79 38.99 12.99 -13.38
N LEU A 80 40.18 13.58 -13.57
CA LEU A 80 41.38 12.85 -13.99
C LEU A 80 41.85 11.85 -12.94
N ARG A 81 41.86 12.23 -11.65
CA ARG A 81 42.25 11.33 -10.56
C ARG A 81 41.32 10.12 -10.47
N ILE A 82 40.01 10.36 -10.43
CA ILE A 82 38.99 9.31 -10.35
C ILE A 82 39.08 8.37 -11.57
N ALA A 83 39.28 8.93 -12.76
CA ALA A 83 39.45 8.13 -13.97
C ALA A 83 40.75 7.33 -13.96
N CYS A 84 41.86 7.88 -13.47
CA CYS A 84 43.11 7.13 -13.34
C CYS A 84 42.94 5.92 -12.41
N ASP A 85 42.38 6.12 -11.22
CA ASP A 85 42.12 5.06 -10.24
C ASP A 85 41.23 3.95 -10.85
N ALA A 86 40.14 4.33 -11.52
CA ALA A 86 39.23 3.38 -12.17
C ALA A 86 39.88 2.64 -13.34
N VAL A 87 40.66 3.32 -14.18
CA VAL A 87 41.37 2.68 -15.31
C VAL A 87 42.50 1.78 -14.81
N GLU A 88 43.16 2.09 -13.70
CA GLU A 88 44.18 1.23 -13.09
C GLU A 88 43.59 -0.09 -12.60
N ALA A 89 42.37 -0.06 -12.05
CA ALA A 89 41.60 -1.28 -11.78
C ALA A 89 41.27 -2.07 -13.06
N LEU A 90 40.92 -1.41 -14.17
CA LEU A 90 40.65 -2.09 -15.43
C LEU A 90 41.90 -2.73 -16.05
N VAL A 91 43.06 -2.07 -15.96
CA VAL A 91 44.35 -2.66 -16.38
C VAL A 91 44.56 -4.01 -15.69
N HIS A 92 44.39 -4.05 -14.36
CA HIS A 92 44.53 -5.29 -13.60
C HIS A 92 43.49 -6.35 -14.01
N ALA A 93 42.22 -5.96 -14.14
CA ALA A 93 41.15 -6.89 -14.51
C ALA A 93 41.31 -7.45 -15.95
N HIS A 94 41.69 -6.60 -16.90
CA HIS A 94 41.90 -6.97 -18.31
C HIS A 94 43.10 -7.90 -18.45
N ALA A 95 44.18 -7.71 -17.68
CA ALA A 95 45.31 -8.64 -17.63
C ALA A 95 44.93 -10.04 -17.09
N CYS A 96 43.90 -10.10 -16.23
CA CYS A 96 43.30 -11.36 -15.77
C CYS A 96 42.22 -11.91 -16.72
N GLY A 97 42.00 -11.29 -17.89
CA GLY A 97 40.99 -11.70 -18.87
C GLY A 97 39.55 -11.38 -18.47
N ILE A 98 39.34 -10.49 -17.50
CA ILE A 98 38.01 -10.12 -16.98
C ILE A 98 37.60 -8.76 -17.53
N VAL A 99 36.46 -8.70 -18.21
CA VAL A 99 35.83 -7.45 -18.70
C VAL A 99 34.67 -7.08 -17.79
N HIS A 100 34.58 -5.82 -17.37
CA HIS A 100 33.60 -5.38 -16.36
C HIS A 100 32.17 -5.27 -16.91
N ARG A 101 31.99 -4.67 -18.09
CA ARG A 101 30.73 -4.56 -18.87
C ARG A 101 29.59 -3.70 -18.29
N ASP A 102 29.73 -3.16 -17.07
CA ASP A 102 28.72 -2.34 -16.39
C ASP A 102 29.36 -1.18 -15.60
N ILE A 103 30.29 -0.46 -16.24
CA ILE A 103 30.93 0.71 -15.62
C ILE A 103 29.97 1.89 -15.72
N LYS A 104 29.66 2.48 -14.57
CA LYS A 104 28.80 3.66 -14.42
C LYS A 104 29.11 4.36 -13.10
N PRO A 105 28.67 5.62 -12.90
CA PRO A 105 28.96 6.34 -11.65
C PRO A 105 28.45 5.66 -10.38
N GLY A 106 27.38 4.87 -10.46
CA GLY A 106 26.89 4.08 -9.32
C GLY A 106 27.80 2.91 -8.91
N ASN A 107 28.68 2.44 -9.81
CA ASN A 107 29.60 1.34 -9.59
C ASN A 107 31.05 1.82 -9.33
N ILE A 108 31.24 3.12 -9.11
CA ILE A 108 32.52 3.72 -8.69
C ILE A 108 32.29 4.31 -7.30
N LEU A 109 32.89 3.72 -6.28
CA LEU A 109 32.83 4.22 -4.91
C LEU A 109 34.01 5.14 -4.62
N LEU A 110 33.76 6.25 -3.93
CA LEU A 110 34.78 7.21 -3.52
C LEU A 110 35.05 7.03 -2.03
N SER A 111 36.17 6.40 -1.69
CA SER A 111 36.54 6.08 -0.31
C SER A 111 37.97 6.53 -0.03
N GLU A 112 38.18 7.21 1.10
CA GLU A 112 39.50 7.65 1.58
C GLU A 112 40.36 8.41 0.54
N GLY A 113 39.72 9.15 -0.37
CA GLY A 113 40.41 9.92 -1.40
C GLY A 113 40.76 9.14 -2.68
N HIS A 114 40.33 7.88 -2.79
CA HIS A 114 40.53 7.01 -3.95
C HIS A 114 39.21 6.53 -4.55
N ALA A 115 39.22 6.15 -5.83
CA ALA A 115 38.11 5.47 -6.47
C ALA A 115 38.25 3.94 -6.41
N LEU A 116 37.15 3.25 -6.12
CA LEU A 116 37.05 1.79 -6.07
C LEU A 116 35.98 1.34 -7.07
N LEU A 117 36.33 0.45 -8.01
CA LEU A 117 35.36 -0.22 -8.87
C LEU A 117 34.72 -1.42 -8.17
N VAL A 118 33.41 -1.59 -8.36
CA VAL A 118 32.59 -2.66 -7.74
C VAL A 118 31.76 -3.40 -8.78
N ASP A 119 31.26 -4.60 -8.45
CA ASP A 119 30.35 -5.40 -9.29
C ASP A 119 30.96 -5.89 -10.63
N PHE A 120 32.24 -6.24 -10.65
CA PHE A 120 32.91 -6.84 -11.81
C PHE A 120 32.22 -8.11 -12.32
N GLY A 121 31.89 -8.15 -13.62
CA GLY A 121 31.52 -9.38 -14.34
C GLY A 121 30.13 -9.95 -14.05
N ILE A 122 29.40 -9.44 -13.05
CA ILE A 122 28.06 -9.93 -12.67
C ILE A 122 27.02 -9.69 -13.77
N ALA A 123 27.22 -8.66 -14.60
CA ALA A 123 26.32 -8.31 -15.70
C ALA A 123 26.32 -9.36 -16.83
N LYS A 124 27.38 -10.18 -17.01
CA LYS A 124 27.42 -11.22 -18.04
C LYS A 124 26.55 -12.42 -17.65
N ALA A 125 26.66 -12.90 -16.40
CA ALA A 125 25.78 -13.92 -15.85
C ALA A 125 24.31 -13.52 -16.03
N VAL A 126 23.97 -12.28 -15.65
CA VAL A 126 22.61 -11.73 -15.72
C VAL A 126 22.14 -11.45 -17.15
N GLY A 127 23.03 -11.04 -18.05
CA GLY A 127 22.72 -10.70 -19.44
C GLY A 127 22.26 -11.89 -20.28
N SER A 128 22.90 -13.06 -20.11
CA SER A 128 22.48 -14.30 -20.80
C SER A 128 21.11 -14.82 -20.36
N ALA A 129 20.60 -14.41 -19.20
CA ALA A 129 19.23 -14.70 -18.75
C ALA A 129 18.20 -13.72 -19.36
N ARG A 130 18.64 -12.50 -19.71
CA ARG A 130 17.80 -11.44 -20.28
C ARG A 130 17.47 -11.67 -21.75
N GLU A 131 18.37 -12.27 -22.52
CA GLU A 131 18.17 -12.63 -23.94
C GLU A 131 16.97 -13.58 -24.15
N ALA A 132 16.55 -14.34 -23.12
CA ALA A 132 15.38 -15.22 -23.18
C ALA A 132 14.05 -14.54 -22.79
N GLN A 133 14.05 -13.32 -22.23
CA GLN A 133 12.85 -12.71 -21.63
C GLN A 133 12.47 -11.32 -22.17
N THR A 134 13.28 -10.67 -23.02
CA THR A 134 12.97 -9.34 -23.54
C THR A 134 12.53 -9.35 -24.99
N LEU A 135 11.24 -9.60 -25.24
CA LEU A 135 10.54 -9.08 -26.43
C LEU A 135 9.15 -8.48 -26.14
N THR A 136 8.61 -8.55 -24.92
CA THR A 136 7.34 -7.88 -24.58
C THR A 136 7.26 -7.55 -23.08
N SER A 137 7.76 -6.39 -22.66
CA SER A 137 7.36 -5.69 -21.42
C SER A 137 8.00 -4.32 -21.41
N GLU A 138 7.20 -3.29 -21.70
CA GLU A 138 7.60 -1.88 -21.69
C GLU A 138 7.74 -1.38 -20.24
N GLY A 139 8.80 -0.61 -19.94
CA GLY A 139 8.65 0.54 -19.04
C GLY A 139 9.54 0.70 -17.81
N SER A 140 10.50 -0.17 -17.47
CA SER A 140 11.43 0.11 -16.36
C SER A 140 12.58 1.03 -16.82
N SER A 141 12.37 2.34 -16.80
CA SER A 141 13.42 3.36 -16.95
C SER A 141 13.93 3.71 -15.54
N LEU A 142 15.20 3.79 -15.16
CA LEU A 142 16.37 4.33 -15.84
C LEU A 142 17.65 3.75 -15.20
N GLY A 143 18.71 3.63 -16.00
CA GLY A 143 20.07 3.41 -15.52
C GLY A 143 20.70 2.17 -16.12
N THR A 144 21.28 2.32 -17.32
CA THR A 144 22.60 1.84 -17.79
C THR A 144 22.82 2.05 -19.31
N PRO A 145 21.84 2.33 -20.22
CA PRO A 145 22.19 2.45 -21.65
C PRO A 145 23.11 3.64 -21.95
N ALA A 146 23.08 4.70 -21.11
CA ALA A 146 23.93 5.88 -21.26
C ALA A 146 25.44 5.56 -21.31
N TYR A 147 25.88 4.52 -20.57
CA TYR A 147 27.30 4.12 -20.49
C TYR A 147 27.64 2.90 -21.32
N MET A 148 26.64 2.15 -21.81
CA MET A 148 26.87 0.99 -22.68
C MET A 148 27.53 1.41 -23.98
N ALA A 149 28.51 0.62 -24.42
CA ALA A 149 29.10 0.77 -25.75
C ALA A 149 28.09 0.39 -26.85
N PRO A 150 28.16 0.98 -28.06
CA PRO A 150 27.23 0.68 -29.15
C PRO A 150 27.15 -0.81 -29.49
N GLU A 151 28.27 -1.53 -29.46
CA GLU A 151 28.32 -2.98 -29.69
C GLU A 151 27.61 -3.79 -28.58
N GLN A 152 27.64 -3.32 -27.33
CA GLN A 152 26.87 -3.92 -26.25
C GLN A 152 25.37 -3.67 -26.41
N ALA A 153 24.99 -2.50 -26.92
CA ALA A 153 23.60 -2.13 -27.14
C ALA A 153 22.98 -2.84 -28.35
N SER A 154 23.79 -3.23 -29.35
CA SER A 154 23.34 -3.93 -30.56
C SER A 154 23.07 -5.42 -30.39
N GLY A 155 23.66 -6.07 -29.38
CA GLY A 155 23.49 -7.52 -29.12
C GLY A 155 24.18 -8.47 -30.13
N ASP A 156 24.65 -7.97 -31.28
CA ASP A 156 25.08 -8.79 -32.43
C ASP A 156 26.60 -9.13 -32.48
N GLY A 157 27.36 -8.97 -31.39
CA GLY A 157 28.82 -9.09 -31.47
C GLY A 157 29.57 -9.57 -30.21
N ALA A 158 30.80 -10.04 -30.42
CA ALA A 158 31.75 -10.36 -29.36
C ALA A 158 32.24 -9.08 -28.66
N VAL A 159 31.66 -8.78 -27.49
CA VAL A 159 32.07 -7.65 -26.63
C VAL A 159 33.41 -7.95 -25.94
N ASP A 160 34.45 -7.21 -26.32
CA ASP A 160 35.79 -7.27 -25.72
C ASP A 160 36.04 -6.14 -24.69
N HIS A 161 37.27 -6.02 -24.21
CA HIS A 161 37.68 -5.06 -23.16
C HIS A 161 37.52 -3.58 -23.57
N ARG A 162 37.40 -3.28 -24.87
CA ARG A 162 37.22 -1.91 -25.37
C ARG A 162 35.83 -1.33 -25.08
N ALA A 163 34.88 -2.17 -24.68
CA ALA A 163 33.59 -1.72 -24.15
C ALA A 163 33.74 -0.99 -22.80
N ASP A 164 34.64 -1.45 -21.92
CA ASP A 164 34.93 -0.78 -20.66
C ASP A 164 35.59 0.59 -20.88
N ILE A 165 36.43 0.71 -21.92
CA ILE A 165 37.07 1.97 -22.33
C ILE A 165 36.01 2.99 -22.76
N TYR A 166 34.99 2.56 -23.52
CA TYR A 166 33.88 3.42 -23.88
C TYR A 166 33.10 3.90 -22.65
N ALA A 167 32.80 2.99 -21.73
CA ALA A 167 32.05 3.31 -20.52
C ALA A 167 32.81 4.29 -19.61
N ILE A 168 34.13 4.14 -19.47
CA ILE A 168 35.00 5.14 -18.81
C ILE A 168 34.95 6.49 -19.53
N GLY A 169 34.97 6.49 -20.87
CA GLY A 169 34.78 7.71 -21.67
C GLY A 169 33.47 8.42 -21.36
N ALA A 170 32.37 7.67 -21.23
CA ALA A 170 31.05 8.22 -20.88
C ALA A 170 31.01 8.78 -19.45
N VAL A 171 31.67 8.11 -18.50
CA VAL A 171 31.81 8.61 -17.12
C VAL A 171 32.67 9.87 -17.07
N LEU A 172 33.80 9.91 -17.78
CA LEU A 172 34.65 11.10 -17.91
C LEU A 172 33.90 12.27 -18.54
N PHE A 173 33.12 12.01 -19.58
CA PHE A 173 32.27 13.01 -20.22
C PHE A 173 31.30 13.60 -19.20
N GLU A 174 30.57 12.77 -18.45
CA GLU A 174 29.63 13.24 -17.44
C GLU A 174 30.31 13.97 -16.28
N MET A 175 31.49 13.50 -15.83
CA MET A 175 32.25 14.22 -14.81
C MET A 175 32.65 15.62 -15.27
N LEU A 176 32.93 15.84 -16.56
CA LEU A 176 33.39 17.12 -17.07
C LEU A 176 32.26 18.03 -17.58
N ALA A 177 31.19 17.45 -18.14
CA ALA A 177 30.05 18.18 -18.70
C ALA A 177 28.86 18.29 -17.73
N GLY A 178 28.81 17.45 -16.68
CA GLY A 178 27.72 17.38 -15.71
C GLY A 178 26.54 16.50 -16.14
N GLU A 179 26.51 16.04 -17.40
CA GLU A 179 25.50 15.12 -17.95
C GLU A 179 26.18 14.11 -18.91
N PRO A 180 25.63 12.89 -19.06
CA PRO A 180 26.20 11.90 -19.97
C PRO A 180 26.05 12.30 -21.44
N PRO A 181 26.85 11.73 -22.38
CA PRO A 181 26.85 12.13 -23.78
C PRO A 181 25.51 11.88 -24.52
N PHE A 182 24.72 10.93 -24.04
CA PHE A 182 23.37 10.64 -24.55
C PHE A 182 22.38 10.61 -23.38
N THR A 183 21.27 11.32 -23.51
CA THR A 183 20.18 11.41 -22.54
C THR A 183 18.84 11.08 -23.20
N GLY A 184 17.86 10.59 -22.44
CA GLY A 184 16.54 10.19 -22.94
C GLY A 184 16.08 8.83 -22.42
N THR A 185 14.96 8.34 -22.95
CA THR A 185 14.47 6.98 -22.70
C THR A 185 15.46 5.92 -23.15
N TRP A 186 15.30 4.68 -22.66
CA TRP A 186 16.18 3.57 -23.04
C TRP A 186 16.30 3.41 -24.56
N GLN A 187 15.16 3.42 -25.27
CA GLN A 187 15.09 3.30 -26.72
C GLN A 187 15.76 4.48 -27.43
N GLN A 188 15.57 5.70 -26.93
CA GLN A 188 16.18 6.90 -27.51
C GLN A 188 17.70 6.89 -27.37
N VAL A 189 18.23 6.50 -26.21
CA VAL A 189 19.67 6.44 -25.97
C VAL A 189 20.32 5.34 -26.81
N VAL A 190 19.70 4.15 -26.88
CA VAL A 190 20.18 3.04 -27.71
C VAL A 190 20.14 3.42 -29.20
N LEU A 191 19.02 3.93 -29.68
CA LEU A 191 18.88 4.37 -31.07
C LEU A 191 19.87 5.49 -31.41
N GLY A 192 20.07 6.45 -30.51
CA GLY A 192 21.04 7.54 -30.67
C GLY A 192 22.48 7.03 -30.85
N LYS A 193 22.90 6.07 -30.02
CA LYS A 193 24.22 5.42 -30.10
C LYS A 193 24.41 4.58 -31.36
N LEU A 194 23.35 3.97 -31.86
CA LEU A 194 23.35 3.20 -33.11
C LEU A 194 23.20 4.09 -34.35
N ALA A 195 22.78 5.33 -34.20
CA ALA A 195 22.58 6.26 -35.31
C ALA A 195 23.79 7.18 -35.55
N ALA A 196 24.44 7.68 -34.50
CA ALA A 196 25.50 8.69 -34.61
C ALA A 196 26.60 8.53 -33.55
N ASP A 197 27.76 9.16 -33.82
CA ASP A 197 28.83 9.31 -32.82
C ASP A 197 28.38 10.21 -31.66
N ALA A 198 29.06 10.08 -30.52
CA ALA A 198 28.83 10.95 -29.37
C ALA A 198 29.12 12.43 -29.71
N PRO A 199 28.36 13.37 -29.13
CA PRO A 199 28.67 14.79 -29.30
C PRO A 199 30.07 15.10 -28.76
N PRO A 200 30.90 15.91 -29.43
CA PRO A 200 32.25 16.22 -28.95
C PRO A 200 32.21 16.92 -27.59
N LEU A 201 33.03 16.51 -26.63
CA LEU A 201 33.04 17.07 -25.27
C LEU A 201 33.28 18.60 -25.28
N ALA A 202 34.10 19.09 -26.20
CA ALA A 202 34.36 20.52 -26.35
C ALA A 202 33.09 21.37 -26.62
N THR A 203 32.03 20.76 -27.17
CA THR A 203 30.74 21.44 -27.38
C THR A 203 29.94 21.61 -26.10
N ARG A 204 30.08 20.69 -25.13
CA ARG A 204 29.34 20.68 -23.85
C ARG A 204 30.15 21.24 -22.69
N ALA A 205 31.48 21.13 -22.74
CA ALA A 205 32.40 21.64 -21.74
C ALA A 205 33.56 22.41 -22.41
N PRO A 206 33.33 23.62 -22.95
CA PRO A 206 34.35 24.39 -23.68
C PRO A 206 35.59 24.79 -22.85
N ALA A 207 35.46 24.78 -21.52
CA ALA A 207 36.56 25.07 -20.59
C ALA A 207 37.56 23.90 -20.44
N VAL A 208 37.24 22.71 -20.95
CA VAL A 208 38.13 21.54 -20.89
C VAL A 208 39.26 21.70 -21.91
N PRO A 209 40.54 21.50 -21.53
CA PRO A 209 41.65 21.56 -22.47
C PRO A 209 41.46 20.62 -23.65
N ALA A 210 41.73 21.11 -24.87
CA ALA A 210 41.54 20.36 -26.10
C ALA A 210 42.20 18.96 -26.12
N PRO A 211 43.39 18.74 -25.52
CA PRO A 211 43.96 17.39 -25.41
C PRO A 211 43.09 16.40 -24.61
N LEU A 212 42.47 16.85 -23.52
CA LEU A 212 41.57 16.01 -22.71
C LEU A 212 40.24 15.76 -23.43
N ALA A 213 39.66 16.79 -24.05
CA ALA A 213 38.44 16.62 -24.85
C ALA A 213 38.62 15.58 -25.97
N ARG A 214 39.72 15.66 -26.72
CA ARG A 214 40.04 14.67 -27.77
C ARG A 214 40.21 13.25 -27.25
N LEU A 215 40.77 13.07 -26.05
CA LEU A 215 40.92 11.75 -25.45
C LEU A 215 39.54 11.16 -25.07
N VAL A 216 38.67 11.96 -24.47
CA VAL A 216 37.29 11.54 -24.13
C VAL A 216 36.50 11.19 -25.40
N ASP A 217 36.57 12.05 -26.42
CA ASP A 217 35.90 11.83 -27.71
C ASP A 217 36.37 10.52 -28.39
N ARG A 218 37.68 10.23 -28.34
CA ARG A 218 38.24 8.96 -28.83
C ARG A 218 37.75 7.74 -28.05
N CYS A 219 37.59 7.85 -26.72
CA CYS A 219 37.03 6.76 -25.92
C CYS A 219 35.57 6.47 -26.32
N LEU A 220 34.83 7.51 -26.69
CA LEU A 220 33.43 7.45 -27.10
C LEU A 220 33.21 7.14 -28.60
N ALA A 221 34.28 6.81 -29.34
CA ALA A 221 34.16 6.44 -30.75
C ALA A 221 33.25 5.23 -30.94
N ARG A 222 32.33 5.30 -31.91
CA ARG A 222 31.39 4.21 -32.19
C ARG A 222 32.10 2.93 -32.61
N ASP A 223 33.09 3.04 -33.50
CA ASP A 223 33.95 1.93 -33.90
C ASP A 223 34.98 1.61 -32.80
N PRO A 224 34.96 0.40 -32.20
CA PRO A 224 35.93 0.00 -31.17
C PRO A 224 37.40 0.08 -31.63
N ALA A 225 37.69 0.01 -32.93
CA ALA A 225 39.07 0.12 -33.45
C ALA A 225 39.64 1.55 -33.33
N GLN A 226 38.79 2.56 -33.14
CA GLN A 226 39.19 3.97 -33.02
C GLN A 226 39.42 4.40 -31.56
N ARG A 227 39.09 3.53 -30.60
CA ARG A 227 39.34 3.75 -29.18
C ARG A 227 40.79 3.42 -28.83
N PRO A 228 41.33 3.90 -27.68
CA PRO A 228 42.58 3.37 -27.15
C PRO A 228 42.58 1.84 -27.16
N ALA A 229 43.66 1.23 -27.66
CA ALA A 229 43.70 -0.21 -27.90
C ALA A 229 43.61 -1.04 -26.61
N THR A 230 44.11 -0.50 -25.48
CA THR A 230 44.07 -1.16 -24.17
C THR A 230 43.87 -0.14 -23.03
N ALA A 231 43.49 -0.62 -21.84
CA ALA A 231 43.35 0.23 -20.66
C ALA A 231 44.70 0.85 -20.23
N GLU A 232 45.83 0.18 -20.48
CA GLU A 232 47.18 0.69 -20.20
C GLU A 232 47.51 1.91 -21.08
N ALA A 233 47.14 1.85 -22.36
CA ALA A 233 47.30 2.97 -23.28
C ALA A 233 46.48 4.19 -22.84
N LEU A 234 45.22 3.96 -22.43
CA LEU A 234 44.37 5.02 -21.86
C LEU A 234 44.96 5.60 -20.57
N LEU A 235 45.44 4.75 -19.65
CA LEU A 235 46.02 5.18 -18.38
C LEU A 235 47.26 6.05 -18.59
N ALA A 236 48.13 5.69 -19.54
CA ALA A 236 49.32 6.46 -19.88
C ALA A 236 48.97 7.89 -20.37
N GLU A 237 47.96 8.01 -21.23
CA GLU A 237 47.48 9.31 -21.72
C GLU A 237 46.80 10.14 -20.61
N LEU A 238 45.97 9.53 -19.75
CA LEU A 238 45.36 10.22 -18.60
C LEU A 238 46.42 10.75 -17.63
N ARG A 239 47.45 9.95 -17.32
CA ARG A 239 48.56 10.34 -16.45
C ARG A 239 49.41 11.47 -17.05
N ALA A 240 49.60 11.47 -18.38
CA ALA A 240 50.29 12.57 -19.06
C ALA A 240 49.52 13.89 -18.94
N LEU A 241 48.18 13.84 -19.04
CA LEU A 241 47.29 15.00 -18.90
C LEU A 241 47.13 15.49 -17.45
N ALA A 242 47.42 14.64 -16.46
CA ALA A 242 47.33 14.98 -15.04
C ALA A 242 48.59 15.70 -14.51
N ARG A 243 49.68 15.82 -15.29
CA ARG A 243 50.91 16.53 -14.86
C ARG A 243 50.71 18.05 -14.90
N PRO A 244 51.03 18.80 -13.84
CA PRO A 244 50.94 20.26 -13.85
C PRO A 244 52.08 20.88 -14.70
N GLU A 245 51.75 21.83 -15.58
CA GLU A 245 52.73 22.78 -16.14
C GLU A 245 53.12 23.82 -15.07
N PRO A 246 54.39 24.27 -15.02
CA PRO A 246 54.86 25.23 -14.02
C PRO A 246 54.24 26.62 -14.26
N ALA A 247 53.30 27.02 -13.39
CA ALA A 247 52.71 28.35 -13.41
C ALA A 247 53.72 29.42 -12.96
N THR A 248 54.08 30.34 -13.85
CA THR A 248 54.82 31.58 -13.51
C THR A 248 53.95 32.47 -12.62
N ALA A 249 54.35 32.62 -11.36
CA ALA A 249 53.66 33.45 -10.38
C ALA A 249 53.78 34.95 -10.73
N ARG A 250 52.65 35.60 -10.99
CA ARG A 250 52.55 37.07 -11.12
C ARG A 250 52.08 37.64 -9.77
N ARG A 251 52.91 38.49 -9.15
CA ARG A 251 52.61 39.20 -7.88
C ARG A 251 51.40 40.12 -8.07
N ILE A 252 50.37 39.92 -7.25
CA ILE A 252 49.16 40.75 -7.20
C ILE A 252 49.32 41.80 -6.07
N THR A 253 49.12 43.09 -6.37
CA THR A 253 49.20 44.21 -5.42
C THR A 253 47.89 44.41 -4.64
N ARG A 254 47.99 45.03 -3.45
CA ARG A 254 46.93 45.14 -2.41
C ARG A 254 45.57 45.70 -2.86
N THR A 255 45.48 46.46 -3.96
CA THR A 255 44.20 46.97 -4.49
C THR A 255 43.33 45.85 -5.11
N MET A 256 43.95 44.81 -5.67
CA MET A 256 43.25 43.64 -6.21
C MET A 256 42.73 42.70 -5.11
N ALA A 257 43.25 42.76 -3.87
CA ALA A 257 42.76 41.92 -2.77
C ALA A 257 41.37 42.36 -2.28
N ILE A 258 41.06 43.67 -2.33
CA ILE A 258 39.75 44.21 -1.97
C ILE A 258 38.73 43.94 -3.09
N ALA A 259 39.13 44.11 -4.36
CA ALA A 259 38.32 43.74 -5.52
C ALA A 259 38.07 42.21 -5.59
N ALA A 260 39.07 41.39 -5.24
CA ALA A 260 38.91 39.93 -5.11
C ALA A 260 37.98 39.56 -3.97
N GLY A 261 38.02 40.26 -2.83
CA GLY A 261 37.08 40.05 -1.72
C GLY A 261 35.63 40.34 -2.12
N ALA A 262 35.38 41.46 -2.83
CA ALA A 262 34.07 41.79 -3.36
C ALA A 262 33.61 40.83 -4.47
N ALA A 263 34.50 40.39 -5.35
CA ALA A 263 34.22 39.42 -6.39
C ALA A 263 33.94 38.01 -5.82
N VAL A 264 34.62 37.60 -4.74
CA VAL A 264 34.36 36.35 -4.02
C VAL A 264 33.01 36.40 -3.30
N MET A 265 32.66 37.54 -2.70
CA MET A 265 31.33 37.73 -2.09
C MET A 265 30.22 37.76 -3.15
N ALA A 266 30.43 38.43 -4.29
CA ALA A 266 29.48 38.45 -5.39
C ALA A 266 29.36 37.09 -6.09
N ALA A 267 30.46 36.37 -6.28
CA ALA A 267 30.48 34.99 -6.80
C ALA A 267 29.86 34.00 -5.80
N GLY A 268 30.03 34.24 -4.48
CA GLY A 268 29.36 33.48 -3.43
C GLY A 268 27.86 33.72 -3.40
N ALA A 269 27.42 34.98 -3.55
CA ALA A 269 26.00 35.34 -3.65
C ALA A 269 25.37 34.81 -4.95
N LEU A 270 26.04 34.95 -6.10
CA LEU A 270 25.60 34.42 -7.39
C LEU A 270 25.61 32.89 -7.38
N GLY A 271 26.62 32.26 -6.78
CA GLY A 271 26.69 30.81 -6.55
C GLY A 271 25.55 30.32 -5.66
N ALA A 272 25.22 31.05 -4.59
CA ALA A 272 24.07 30.73 -3.73
C ALA A 272 22.73 30.86 -4.48
N VAL A 273 22.58 31.87 -5.35
CA VAL A 273 21.42 32.03 -6.22
C VAL A 273 21.33 30.89 -7.23
N ILE A 274 22.43 30.54 -7.91
CA ILE A 274 22.49 29.42 -8.87
C ILE A 274 22.20 28.08 -8.18
N VAL A 275 22.73 27.84 -6.99
CA VAL A 275 22.47 26.61 -6.22
C VAL A 275 21.01 26.56 -5.77
N ARG A 276 20.44 27.68 -5.32
CA ARG A 276 19.02 27.76 -4.95
C ARG A 276 18.11 27.52 -6.15
N ASP A 277 18.43 28.11 -7.30
CA ASP A 277 17.68 27.96 -8.54
C ASP A 277 17.77 26.53 -9.09
N ARG A 278 18.95 25.90 -9.03
CA ARG A 278 19.14 24.48 -9.40
C ARG A 278 18.41 23.50 -8.47
N ARG A 279 18.41 23.78 -7.15
CA ARG A 279 17.63 22.97 -6.19
C ARG A 279 16.13 23.05 -6.48
N ALA A 280 15.62 24.24 -6.77
CA ALA A 280 14.24 24.43 -7.17
C ALA A 280 13.93 23.77 -8.54
N ALA A 281 14.86 23.85 -9.49
CA ALA A 281 14.73 23.22 -10.81
C ALA A 281 14.65 21.70 -10.71
N TRP A 282 15.51 21.05 -9.92
CA TRP A 282 15.43 19.60 -9.69
C TRP A 282 14.11 19.18 -9.06
N VAL A 283 13.62 19.94 -8.06
CA VAL A 283 12.31 19.66 -7.44
C VAL A 283 11.22 19.69 -8.50
N ARG A 284 11.17 20.74 -9.34
CA ARG A 284 10.10 20.92 -10.31
C ARG A 284 10.18 20.01 -11.54
N GLN A 285 11.39 19.73 -12.03
CA GLN A 285 11.60 19.01 -13.29
C GLN A 285 11.82 17.50 -13.09
N THR A 286 12.22 17.08 -11.90
CA THR A 286 12.54 15.67 -11.62
C THR A 286 11.74 15.11 -10.45
N ALA A 287 11.77 15.78 -9.29
CA ALA A 287 11.15 15.21 -8.10
C ALA A 287 9.61 15.20 -8.19
N LEU A 288 8.97 16.32 -8.55
CA LEU A 288 7.50 16.39 -8.62
C LEU A 288 6.90 15.40 -9.63
N PRO A 289 7.41 15.26 -10.88
CA PRO A 289 6.90 14.25 -11.80
C PRO A 289 7.08 12.82 -11.30
N GLU A 290 8.21 12.52 -10.66
CA GLU A 290 8.45 11.18 -10.12
C GLU A 290 7.60 10.89 -8.88
N ILE A 291 7.39 11.88 -7.99
CA ILE A 291 6.45 11.75 -6.87
C ILE A 291 5.04 11.48 -7.42
N ALA A 292 4.59 12.22 -8.42
CA ALA A 292 3.29 11.98 -9.05
C ALA A 292 3.19 10.57 -9.66
N ARG A 293 4.22 10.11 -10.36
CA ARG A 293 4.30 8.75 -10.90
C ARG A 293 4.23 7.68 -9.80
N LEU A 294 4.91 7.90 -8.67
CA LEU A 294 4.90 6.99 -7.52
C LEU A 294 3.52 6.96 -6.85
N ILE A 295 2.83 8.09 -6.75
CA ILE A 295 1.43 8.17 -6.29
C ILE A 295 0.52 7.37 -7.25
N GLU A 296 0.70 7.55 -8.56
CA GLU A 296 -0.01 6.79 -9.59
C GLU A 296 0.36 5.30 -9.61
N ALA A 297 1.43 4.88 -8.95
CA ALA A 297 1.81 3.47 -8.80
C ALA A 297 1.38 2.89 -7.43
N ASP A 298 0.73 3.67 -6.56
CA ASP A 298 0.44 3.35 -5.15
C ASP A 298 1.71 3.06 -4.31
N GLU A 299 2.86 3.60 -4.74
CA GLU A 299 4.16 3.51 -4.04
C GLU A 299 4.36 4.69 -3.08
N LEU A 300 3.41 4.87 -2.16
CA LEU A 300 3.33 6.05 -1.29
C LEU A 300 4.55 6.22 -0.36
N ASP A 301 5.23 5.13 0.01
CA ASP A 301 6.45 5.18 0.83
C ASP A 301 7.62 5.83 0.09
N SER A 302 7.84 5.39 -1.15
CA SER A 302 8.83 5.96 -2.05
C SER A 302 8.52 7.42 -2.34
N ALA A 303 7.24 7.73 -2.59
CA ALA A 303 6.77 9.10 -2.82
C ALA A 303 7.04 9.99 -1.61
N PHE A 304 6.73 9.53 -0.40
CA PHE A 304 6.97 10.25 0.85
C PHE A 304 8.44 10.55 1.07
N VAL A 305 9.33 9.55 0.92
CA VAL A 305 10.78 9.73 1.10
C VAL A 305 11.34 10.72 0.07
N LEU A 306 10.89 10.65 -1.19
CA LEU A 306 11.30 11.58 -2.22
C LEU A 306 10.77 13.00 -1.95
N ALA A 307 9.54 13.13 -1.46
CA ALA A 307 8.94 14.39 -1.07
C ALA A 307 9.68 15.04 0.12
N GLU A 308 10.10 14.28 1.14
CA GLU A 308 10.95 14.81 2.24
C GLU A 308 12.26 15.37 1.71
N ARG A 309 12.90 14.66 0.77
CA ARG A 309 14.13 15.11 0.09
C ARG A 309 13.91 16.36 -0.77
N ALA A 310 12.73 16.48 -1.38
CA ALA A 310 12.34 17.65 -2.17
C ALA A 310 12.07 18.87 -1.29
N GLU A 311 11.32 18.70 -0.21
CA GLU A 311 11.02 19.75 0.76
C GLU A 311 12.32 20.32 1.38
N ALA A 312 13.27 19.46 1.74
CA ALA A 312 14.56 19.89 2.26
C ALA A 312 15.38 20.74 1.26
N ARG A 313 15.11 20.61 -0.05
CA ARG A 313 15.81 21.34 -1.12
C ARG A 313 15.08 22.62 -1.54
N ALA A 314 13.74 22.61 -1.52
CA ALA A 314 12.90 23.76 -1.82
C ALA A 314 11.74 23.86 -0.80
N PRO A 315 12.00 24.34 0.43
CA PRO A 315 10.98 24.43 1.46
C PRO A 315 9.83 25.35 1.03
N GLY A 316 8.59 24.91 1.21
CA GLY A 316 7.39 25.68 0.90
C GLY A 316 7.07 25.81 -0.61
N ASP A 317 7.59 24.93 -1.47
CA ASP A 317 7.18 24.92 -2.88
C ASP A 317 5.67 24.57 -2.99
N PRO A 318 4.84 25.40 -3.66
CA PRO A 318 3.39 25.22 -3.68
C PRO A 318 2.94 23.91 -4.35
N ALA A 319 3.68 23.45 -5.37
CA ALA A 319 3.32 22.22 -6.06
C ALA A 319 3.67 21.00 -5.22
N LEU A 320 4.77 21.05 -4.47
CA LEU A 320 5.08 20.01 -3.48
C LEU A 320 4.07 20.01 -2.31
N ALA A 321 3.62 21.20 -1.87
CA ALA A 321 2.60 21.33 -0.84
C ALA A 321 1.29 20.63 -1.22
N ALA A 322 0.85 20.72 -2.47
CA ALA A 322 -0.33 20.00 -2.96
C ALA A 322 -0.14 18.47 -2.90
N LEU A 323 1.04 17.96 -3.29
CA LEU A 323 1.31 16.52 -3.24
C LEU A 323 1.39 15.97 -1.81
N TRP A 324 1.78 16.79 -0.83
CA TRP A 324 1.80 16.39 0.57
C TRP A 324 0.42 15.99 1.09
N GLU A 325 -0.66 16.61 0.61
CA GLU A 325 -2.03 16.26 1.00
C GLU A 325 -2.45 14.86 0.50
N GLU A 326 -1.80 14.35 -0.55
CA GLU A 326 -2.07 13.02 -1.10
C GLU A 326 -1.27 11.92 -0.41
N ILE A 327 0.00 12.18 -0.09
CA ILE A 327 0.95 11.16 0.38
C ILE A 327 1.19 11.15 1.88
N ALA A 328 0.71 12.16 2.61
CA ALA A 328 0.99 12.29 4.03
C ALA A 328 -0.24 12.72 4.85
N ILE A 329 -0.18 12.39 6.14
CA ILE A 329 -1.06 12.92 7.17
C ILE A 329 -0.22 13.47 8.32
N THR A 330 -0.85 14.25 9.19
CA THR A 330 -0.22 14.76 10.41
C THR A 330 -0.80 14.03 11.62
N GLN A 331 0.06 13.50 12.48
CA GLN A 331 -0.32 12.77 13.68
C GLN A 331 0.50 13.24 14.87
N GLU A 332 -0.15 13.45 16.01
CA GLU A 332 0.53 13.58 17.30
C GLU A 332 0.64 12.23 17.99
N PHE A 333 1.86 11.84 18.37
CA PHE A 333 2.13 10.57 19.03
C PHE A 333 2.26 10.78 20.54
N LEU A 334 1.51 9.99 21.31
CA LEU A 334 1.49 10.02 22.78
C LEU A 334 1.71 8.62 23.35
N SER A 335 2.31 8.54 24.55
CA SER A 335 2.43 7.32 25.34
C SER A 335 2.07 7.57 26.79
N GLU A 336 1.65 6.52 27.48
CA GLU A 336 1.40 6.54 28.92
C GLU A 336 2.19 5.39 29.59
N PRO A 337 3.20 5.69 30.43
CA PRO A 337 3.72 7.03 30.74
C PRO A 337 4.41 7.71 29.55
N ALA A 338 4.56 9.03 29.63
CA ALA A 338 5.25 9.83 28.61
C ALA A 338 6.75 9.49 28.56
N GLY A 339 7.43 9.91 27.48
CA GLY A 339 8.88 9.74 27.30
C GLY A 339 9.29 8.54 26.44
N ALA A 340 8.33 7.77 25.90
CA ALA A 340 8.66 6.68 24.98
C ALA A 340 9.32 7.20 23.70
N THR A 341 10.31 6.49 23.19
CA THR A 341 10.80 6.67 21.82
C THR A 341 9.87 5.92 20.87
N VAL A 342 9.38 6.59 19.83
CA VAL A 342 8.65 5.93 18.75
C VAL A 342 9.50 5.85 17.47
N THR A 343 9.45 4.68 16.86
CA THR A 343 10.09 4.35 15.58
C THR A 343 9.05 3.81 14.63
N ARG A 344 9.23 3.97 13.31
CA ARG A 344 8.34 3.43 12.28
C ARG A 344 9.06 2.52 11.28
N ALA A 345 8.37 1.55 10.73
CA ALA A 345 8.86 0.68 9.65
C ALA A 345 7.74 0.40 8.64
N ALA A 346 8.10 0.17 7.39
CA ALA A 346 7.13 -0.22 6.36
C ALA A 346 6.63 -1.64 6.63
N LEU A 347 5.38 -1.96 6.26
CA LEU A 347 4.80 -3.30 6.49
C LEU A 347 5.63 -4.42 5.84
N GLY A 348 6.12 -4.18 4.63
CA GLY A 348 6.94 -5.14 3.88
C GLY A 348 8.44 -5.15 4.24
N ASP A 349 8.91 -4.23 5.09
CA ASP A 349 10.31 -4.14 5.51
C ASP A 349 10.43 -3.71 6.97
N THR A 350 10.42 -4.69 7.86
CA THR A 350 10.64 -4.49 9.30
C THR A 350 12.12 -4.55 9.70
N THR A 351 13.04 -4.65 8.75
CA THR A 351 14.48 -4.63 9.03
C THR A 351 14.98 -3.21 9.30
N ARG A 352 14.28 -2.21 8.76
CA ARG A 352 14.62 -0.80 8.88
C ARG A 352 13.60 -0.02 9.70
N TRP A 353 13.99 0.37 10.91
CA TRP A 353 13.19 1.23 11.80
C TRP A 353 13.71 2.66 11.78
N ILE A 354 12.85 3.61 11.40
CA ILE A 354 13.14 5.04 11.30
C ILE A 354 12.63 5.72 12.58
N ARG A 355 13.48 6.50 13.25
CA ARG A 355 13.07 7.27 14.43
C ARG A 355 12.09 8.36 14.04
N VAL A 356 10.97 8.44 14.77
CA VAL A 356 9.98 9.52 14.62
C VAL A 356 10.20 10.58 15.70
N GLY A 357 10.36 10.19 16.97
CA GLY A 357 10.60 11.13 18.07
C GLY A 357 10.49 10.51 19.47
N THR A 358 10.59 11.36 20.50
CA THR A 358 10.29 11.01 21.91
C THR A 358 8.95 11.64 22.30
N MET A 359 8.07 10.88 22.97
CA MET A 359 6.69 11.30 23.25
C MET A 359 6.62 12.30 24.41
N PRO A 360 5.76 13.33 24.34
CA PRO A 360 4.91 13.70 23.21
C PRO A 360 5.70 14.35 22.07
N THR A 361 5.39 14.03 20.81
CA THR A 361 6.14 14.57 19.64
C THR A 361 5.66 15.94 19.15
N GLY A 362 4.46 16.37 19.56
CA GLY A 362 3.68 17.31 18.77
C GLY A 362 3.25 16.72 17.42
N PRO A 363 2.65 17.52 16.52
CA PRO A 363 2.19 17.04 15.22
C PRO A 363 3.38 16.68 14.31
N VAL A 364 3.47 15.42 13.90
CA VAL A 364 4.51 14.90 12.98
C VAL A 364 3.88 14.43 11.68
N ARG A 365 4.51 14.77 10.57
CA ARG A 365 4.11 14.29 9.25
C ARG A 365 4.51 12.82 9.06
N ILE A 366 3.56 11.99 8.68
CA ILE A 366 3.75 10.57 8.41
C ILE A 366 3.14 10.19 7.06
N PRO A 367 3.61 9.11 6.41
CA PRO A 367 2.99 8.57 5.21
C PRO A 367 1.49 8.30 5.42
N SER A 368 0.69 8.49 4.37
CA SER A 368 -0.77 8.30 4.41
C SER A 368 -1.19 6.83 4.24
N ASN A 369 -0.28 5.92 3.91
CA ASN A 369 -0.49 4.47 3.86
C ASN A 369 -0.20 3.79 5.20
N ALA A 370 -0.20 2.46 5.25
CA ALA A 370 0.01 1.72 6.50
C ALA A 370 1.47 1.51 6.84
N TRP A 371 1.79 1.65 8.14
CA TRP A 371 3.14 1.50 8.71
C TRP A 371 3.07 0.84 10.09
N PHE A 372 4.13 0.16 10.49
CA PHE A 372 4.32 -0.24 11.87
C PHE A 372 4.96 0.88 12.69
N TYR A 373 4.49 1.06 13.92
CA TYR A 373 5.01 1.99 14.89
C TYR A 373 5.39 1.24 16.16
N ARG A 374 6.61 1.44 16.64
CA ARG A 374 7.15 0.76 17.80
C ARG A 374 7.54 1.78 18.86
N TYR A 375 6.91 1.65 20.02
CA TYR A 375 7.10 2.46 21.20
C TYR A 375 8.00 1.73 22.18
N ALA A 376 9.11 2.36 22.57
CA ALA A 376 10.07 1.82 23.51
C ALA A 376 10.34 2.83 24.62
N LEU A 377 10.21 2.40 25.86
CA LEU A 377 10.54 3.17 27.05
C LEU A 377 11.30 2.26 28.02
N GLU A 378 12.37 2.78 28.62
CA GLU A 378 13.17 2.01 29.58
C GLU A 378 12.32 1.54 30.76
N GLY A 379 12.57 0.31 31.23
CA GLY A 379 11.77 -0.33 32.27
C GLY A 379 10.35 -0.74 31.85
N HIS A 380 9.94 -0.45 30.61
CA HIS A 380 8.62 -0.79 30.07
C HIS A 380 8.75 -1.70 28.85
N ARG A 381 7.64 -2.37 28.53
CA ARG A 381 7.58 -3.28 27.38
C ARG A 381 7.48 -2.49 26.09
N THR A 382 8.16 -3.01 25.07
CA THR A 382 8.05 -2.47 23.73
C THR A 382 6.71 -2.88 23.12
N VAL A 383 5.96 -1.90 22.63
CA VAL A 383 4.68 -2.11 21.95
C VAL A 383 4.85 -1.77 20.47
N THR A 384 4.45 -2.68 19.60
CA THR A 384 4.38 -2.45 18.15
C THR A 384 2.92 -2.45 17.74
N VAL A 385 2.48 -1.42 17.03
CA VAL A 385 1.12 -1.28 16.49
C VAL A 385 1.20 -0.94 15.00
N MET A 386 0.14 -1.21 14.25
CA MET A 386 -0.01 -0.70 12.88
C MET A 386 -0.79 0.62 12.89
N GLY A 387 -0.28 1.65 12.22
CA GLY A 387 -1.04 2.83 11.83
C GLY A 387 -1.46 2.69 10.37
N ALA A 388 -2.73 2.93 10.05
CA ALA A 388 -3.25 2.76 8.71
C ALA A 388 -4.43 3.69 8.43
N ARG A 389 -4.47 4.29 7.23
CA ARG A 389 -5.68 4.97 6.76
C ARG A 389 -6.74 3.95 6.40
N VAL A 390 -7.97 4.09 6.90
CA VAL A 390 -9.08 3.19 6.59
C VAL A 390 -10.27 4.00 6.05
N GLY A 391 -10.16 4.39 4.78
CA GLY A 391 -11.13 5.25 4.12
C GLY A 391 -10.94 6.74 4.42
N GLY A 392 -12.06 7.46 4.43
CA GLY A 392 -12.11 8.87 4.85
C GLY A 392 -11.76 9.08 6.33
N SER A 393 -11.60 8.01 7.12
CA SER A 393 -11.15 8.06 8.52
C SER A 393 -9.92 7.18 8.72
N TYR A 394 -8.94 7.69 9.45
CA TYR A 394 -7.72 6.95 9.79
C TYR A 394 -8.08 5.90 10.86
N ALA A 395 -7.65 4.63 10.76
CA ALA A 395 -7.69 3.75 11.93
C ALA A 395 -6.66 4.31 12.89
N PRO A 396 -7.09 5.04 13.94
CA PRO A 396 -6.16 5.88 14.67
C PRO A 396 -5.21 4.97 15.42
N ILE A 397 -3.92 5.25 15.25
CA ILE A 397 -2.90 4.76 16.18
C ILE A 397 -3.41 5.17 17.57
N PRO A 398 -3.65 4.21 18.49
CA PRO A 398 -4.18 4.56 19.79
C PRO A 398 -3.26 5.60 20.43
N SER A 399 -3.81 6.70 20.92
CA SER A 399 -3.02 7.81 21.43
C SER A 399 -3.74 8.39 22.65
N PRO A 400 -3.17 8.28 23.88
CA PRO A 400 -1.87 7.67 24.19
C PRO A 400 -1.83 6.15 24.11
N ILE A 401 -0.68 5.59 23.69
CA ILE A 401 -0.39 4.15 23.82
C ILE A 401 -0.05 3.83 25.28
N PRO A 402 -0.79 2.92 25.94
CA PRO A 402 -0.40 2.45 27.27
C PRO A 402 0.82 1.52 27.19
N LEU A 403 1.85 1.80 27.99
CA LEU A 403 3.06 0.99 28.12
C LEU A 403 3.09 0.33 29.49
N GLN A 404 3.16 -0.99 29.49
CA GLN A 404 3.22 -1.76 30.73
C GLN A 404 4.66 -1.88 31.24
N PRO A 405 4.89 -1.88 32.57
CA PRO A 405 6.18 -2.22 33.15
C PRO A 405 6.68 -3.58 32.68
N ALA A 406 7.99 -3.70 32.47
CA ALA A 406 8.62 -4.97 32.11
C ALA A 406 8.49 -6.02 33.23
N SER A 407 8.33 -5.59 34.49
CA SER A 407 8.17 -6.43 35.68
C SER A 407 6.78 -7.05 35.86
N ASP A 408 5.77 -6.61 35.11
CA ASP A 408 4.41 -7.15 35.24
C ASP A 408 4.40 -8.66 34.91
N ALA A 409 3.57 -9.45 35.60
CA ALA A 409 3.50 -10.89 35.39
C ALA A 409 2.94 -11.28 34.00
N ASP A 410 2.07 -10.45 33.41
CA ASP A 410 1.37 -10.76 32.15
C ASP A 410 2.17 -10.41 30.90
N THR A 411 3.45 -10.82 30.83
CA THR A 411 4.39 -10.48 29.72
C THR A 411 3.92 -10.88 28.33
N GLY A 412 3.04 -11.87 28.26
CA GLY A 412 2.41 -12.33 27.02
C GLY A 412 1.18 -11.55 26.58
N MET A 413 0.76 -10.47 27.25
CA MET A 413 -0.49 -9.74 26.94
C MET A 413 -0.27 -8.29 26.50
N VAL A 414 -1.28 -7.73 25.82
CA VAL A 414 -1.38 -6.35 25.36
C VAL A 414 -2.53 -5.64 26.07
N LEU A 415 -2.29 -4.44 26.59
CA LEU A 415 -3.31 -3.62 27.25
C LEU A 415 -4.14 -2.84 26.22
N LEU A 416 -5.44 -3.04 26.28
CA LEU A 416 -6.45 -2.43 25.40
C LEU A 416 -7.43 -1.61 26.23
N ARG A 417 -7.85 -0.47 25.68
CA ARG A 417 -8.81 0.42 26.34
C ARG A 417 -10.22 -0.10 26.15
N GLY A 418 -10.99 -0.13 27.23
CA GLY A 418 -12.37 -0.63 27.20
C GLY A 418 -13.43 0.43 26.87
N ARG A 419 -13.06 1.70 26.70
CA ARG A 419 -14.01 2.81 26.55
C ARG A 419 -14.30 3.13 25.08
N GLY A 420 -15.54 3.52 24.80
CA GLY A 420 -15.92 4.01 23.47
C GLY A 420 -15.98 2.91 22.40
N LEU A 421 -16.15 1.65 22.78
CA LEU A 421 -16.02 0.53 21.86
C LEU A 421 -17.19 0.50 20.87
N VAL A 422 -16.86 0.35 19.59
CA VAL A 422 -17.80 0.19 18.48
C VAL A 422 -17.32 -0.97 17.61
N THR A 423 -18.23 -1.83 17.18
CA THR A 423 -17.93 -2.95 16.29
C THR A 423 -17.99 -2.54 14.82
N THR A 424 -16.97 -2.93 14.05
CA THR A 424 -16.90 -2.74 12.59
C THR A 424 -17.09 -4.05 11.82
N LEU A 425 -17.29 -5.17 12.52
CA LEU A 425 -17.62 -6.47 11.92
C LEU A 425 -18.91 -6.40 11.09
N TYR A 426 -18.82 -6.91 9.85
CA TYR A 426 -19.97 -6.99 8.96
C TYR A 426 -21.07 -7.83 9.60
N GLY A 427 -22.25 -7.23 9.74
CA GLY A 427 -23.44 -7.93 10.22
C GLY A 427 -23.69 -7.93 11.74
N VAL A 428 -22.75 -7.41 12.51
CA VAL A 428 -22.88 -7.22 13.98
C VAL A 428 -22.77 -5.75 14.38
N ALA A 429 -22.33 -4.88 13.47
CA ALA A 429 -22.19 -3.45 13.72
C ALA A 429 -23.43 -2.82 14.42
N SER A 430 -23.23 -2.36 15.65
CA SER A 430 -24.20 -1.68 16.49
C SER A 430 -23.89 -0.18 16.52
N ASP A 431 -24.92 0.66 16.55
CA ASP A 431 -24.76 2.10 16.79
C ASP A 431 -24.51 2.42 18.28
N ASP A 432 -24.63 1.40 19.14
CA ASP A 432 -24.37 1.50 20.56
C ASP A 432 -22.87 1.48 20.81
N THR A 433 -22.38 2.57 21.38
CA THR A 433 -21.09 2.58 22.05
C THR A 433 -21.20 1.79 23.35
N LEU A 434 -20.21 0.94 23.63
CA LEU A 434 -20.11 0.22 24.90
C LEU A 434 -18.86 0.64 25.67
N ASP A 435 -19.02 0.85 26.97
CA ASP A 435 -17.93 1.14 27.89
C ASP A 435 -17.64 -0.06 28.79
N LEU A 436 -16.57 -0.77 28.46
CA LEU A 436 -15.95 -1.84 29.23
C LEU A 436 -14.79 -1.30 30.08
N ALA A 437 -14.35 -2.12 31.04
CA ALA A 437 -13.10 -1.88 31.73
C ALA A 437 -11.95 -2.12 30.76
N ASP A 438 -10.82 -1.45 30.99
CA ASP A 438 -9.59 -1.80 30.29
C ASP A 438 -9.27 -3.28 30.51
N PHE A 439 -8.73 -3.91 29.49
CA PHE A 439 -8.50 -5.35 29.48
C PHE A 439 -7.17 -5.67 28.84
N LEU A 440 -6.57 -6.75 29.30
CA LEU A 440 -5.41 -7.35 28.66
C LEU A 440 -5.89 -8.44 27.71
N MET A 441 -5.28 -8.54 26.54
CA MET A 441 -5.49 -9.64 25.60
C MET A 441 -4.18 -10.36 25.35
N ASP A 442 -4.20 -11.68 25.28
CA ASP A 442 -3.02 -12.46 24.89
C ASP A 442 -2.49 -11.96 23.53
N LYS A 443 -1.19 -11.67 23.48
CA LYS A 443 -0.49 -11.15 22.31
C LYS A 443 -0.48 -12.14 21.16
N ARG A 444 -0.51 -13.44 21.46
CA ARG A 444 -0.54 -14.59 20.53
C ARG A 444 -1.61 -15.57 20.97
N GLU A 445 -2.01 -16.49 20.09
CA GLU A 445 -2.90 -17.59 20.47
C GLU A 445 -2.25 -18.51 21.52
N VAL A 446 -3.10 -19.23 22.26
CA VAL A 446 -2.66 -20.25 23.20
C VAL A 446 -1.95 -21.37 22.45
N THR A 447 -0.76 -21.73 22.89
CA THR A 447 0.04 -22.80 22.29
C THR A 447 -0.37 -24.18 22.81
N ASN A 448 -0.02 -25.23 22.04
CA ASN A 448 -0.18 -26.62 22.49
C ASN A 448 0.54 -26.88 23.81
N ARG A 449 1.74 -26.31 24.03
CA ARG A 449 2.48 -26.42 25.29
C ARG A 449 1.72 -25.83 26.47
N GLU A 450 1.13 -24.65 26.30
CA GLU A 450 0.34 -24.02 27.37
C GLU A 450 -0.92 -24.82 27.67
N TYR A 451 -1.58 -25.35 26.63
CA TYR A 451 -2.74 -26.24 26.80
C TYR A 451 -2.36 -27.58 27.47
N GLN A 452 -1.16 -28.12 27.21
CA GLN A 452 -0.68 -29.34 27.85
C GLN A 452 -0.65 -29.20 29.37
N ALA A 453 -0.26 -28.02 29.88
CA ALA A 453 -0.25 -27.77 31.33
C ALA A 453 -1.65 -27.90 31.97
N PHE A 454 -2.71 -27.60 31.23
CA PHE A 454 -4.09 -27.84 31.67
C PHE A 454 -4.43 -29.33 31.70
N VAL A 455 -4.02 -30.09 30.68
CA VAL A 455 -4.20 -31.56 30.64
C VAL A 455 -3.47 -32.22 31.80
N ASP A 456 -2.19 -31.88 32.01
CA ASP A 456 -1.33 -32.41 33.07
C ASP A 456 -1.85 -32.09 34.47
N ALA A 457 -2.48 -30.92 34.64
CA ALA A 457 -3.12 -30.51 35.89
C ALA A 457 -4.50 -31.18 36.14
N GLY A 458 -4.89 -32.15 35.31
CA GLY A 458 -6.15 -32.86 35.44
C GLY A 458 -7.36 -32.06 34.95
N GLY A 459 -7.18 -31.18 33.95
CA GLY A 459 -8.22 -30.28 33.43
C GLY A 459 -9.51 -30.98 32.99
N TYR A 460 -9.40 -32.19 32.45
CA TYR A 460 -10.54 -33.04 32.06
C TYR A 460 -11.06 -33.93 33.21
N ALA A 461 -10.38 -33.98 34.36
CA ALA A 461 -10.77 -34.77 35.52
C ALA A 461 -11.38 -33.93 36.65
N ASP A 462 -11.19 -32.61 36.62
CA ASP A 462 -11.59 -31.69 37.68
C ASP A 462 -12.76 -30.80 37.26
N PRO A 463 -13.97 -30.99 37.83
CA PRO A 463 -15.15 -30.23 37.45
C PRO A 463 -15.07 -28.74 37.80
N ARG A 464 -14.13 -28.31 38.67
CA ARG A 464 -14.03 -26.89 39.07
C ARG A 464 -13.73 -25.94 37.91
N TRP A 465 -13.14 -26.44 36.83
CA TRP A 465 -12.84 -25.66 35.62
C TRP A 465 -14.05 -25.53 34.69
N TRP A 466 -15.09 -26.34 34.88
CA TRP A 466 -16.25 -26.43 34.00
C TRP A 466 -17.45 -25.71 34.62
N ASP A 467 -17.40 -24.38 34.63
CA ASP A 467 -18.33 -23.50 35.34
C ASP A 467 -19.66 -23.23 34.62
N THR A 468 -19.96 -23.99 33.57
CA THR A 468 -21.13 -23.76 32.71
C THR A 468 -21.92 -25.04 32.49
N THR A 469 -23.24 -24.91 32.40
CA THR A 469 -24.12 -26.03 32.06
C THR A 469 -23.86 -26.46 30.63
N ILE A 470 -23.48 -27.73 30.44
CA ILE A 470 -23.22 -28.27 29.11
C ILE A 470 -24.55 -28.66 28.46
N VAL A 471 -24.84 -28.09 27.30
CA VAL A 471 -26.08 -28.32 26.55
C VAL A 471 -25.74 -28.85 25.16
N ARG A 472 -26.44 -29.92 24.76
CA ARG A 472 -26.34 -30.51 23.42
C ARG A 472 -27.74 -30.83 22.91
N ASP A 473 -28.03 -30.41 21.68
CA ASP A 473 -29.34 -30.65 21.03
C ASP A 473 -30.53 -30.21 21.92
N GLY A 474 -30.35 -29.07 22.62
CA GLY A 474 -31.34 -28.51 23.53
C GLY A 474 -31.51 -29.21 24.88
N ARG A 475 -30.65 -30.20 25.21
CA ARG A 475 -30.71 -30.96 26.47
C ARG A 475 -29.46 -30.77 27.30
N VAL A 476 -29.63 -30.69 28.62
CA VAL A 476 -28.50 -30.66 29.57
C VAL A 476 -27.81 -32.03 29.54
N VAL A 477 -26.49 -32.02 29.35
CA VAL A 477 -25.62 -33.20 29.37
C VAL A 477 -24.84 -33.20 30.69
N PRO A 478 -24.87 -34.29 31.48
CA PRO A 478 -24.04 -34.39 32.68
C PRO A 478 -22.55 -34.19 32.36
N TRP A 479 -21.84 -33.43 33.20
CA TRP A 479 -20.44 -33.08 32.96
C TRP A 479 -19.54 -34.29 32.62
N ARG A 480 -19.66 -35.39 33.39
CA ARG A 480 -18.87 -36.62 33.13
C ARG A 480 -19.14 -37.22 31.75
N GLU A 481 -20.39 -37.17 31.28
CA GLU A 481 -20.76 -37.69 29.96
C GLU A 481 -20.24 -36.78 28.85
N ALA A 482 -20.31 -35.46 29.03
CA ALA A 482 -19.77 -34.51 28.07
C ALA A 482 -18.25 -34.64 27.93
N VAL A 483 -17.54 -34.65 29.06
CA VAL A 483 -16.07 -34.71 29.08
C VAL A 483 -15.53 -36.03 28.54
N ALA A 484 -16.23 -37.15 28.76
CA ALA A 484 -15.88 -38.43 28.13
C ALA A 484 -15.92 -38.42 26.60
N ARG A 485 -16.53 -37.41 25.98
CA ARG A 485 -16.55 -37.22 24.51
C ARG A 485 -15.45 -36.29 24.01
N PHE A 486 -14.76 -35.57 24.90
CA PHE A 486 -13.68 -34.66 24.53
C PHE A 486 -12.35 -35.42 24.54
N THR A 487 -12.20 -36.30 23.56
CA THR A 487 -11.03 -37.17 23.40
C THR A 487 -10.21 -36.81 22.18
N ASP A 488 -8.94 -37.16 22.22
CA ASP A 488 -7.98 -37.09 21.14
C ASP A 488 -8.16 -38.26 20.14
N GLU A 489 -7.28 -38.37 19.15
CA GLU A 489 -7.34 -39.42 18.11
C GLU A 489 -7.19 -40.85 18.68
N THR A 490 -6.65 -40.97 19.89
CA THR A 490 -6.43 -42.25 20.59
C THR A 490 -7.54 -42.59 21.59
N GLY A 491 -8.56 -41.74 21.71
CA GLY A 491 -9.66 -41.91 22.67
C GLY A 491 -9.32 -41.49 24.10
N ARG A 492 -8.20 -40.79 24.33
CA ARG A 492 -7.82 -40.24 25.64
C ARG A 492 -8.23 -38.78 25.77
N PRO A 493 -8.37 -38.21 26.98
CA PRO A 493 -8.74 -36.81 27.13
C PRO A 493 -7.70 -35.87 26.52
N GLY A 494 -8.16 -34.87 25.76
CA GLY A 494 -7.30 -33.89 25.10
C GLY A 494 -7.91 -33.36 23.79
N PRO A 495 -7.33 -32.30 23.18
CA PRO A 495 -7.76 -31.75 21.89
C PRO A 495 -7.89 -32.78 20.78
N ALA A 496 -8.81 -32.56 19.84
CA ALA A 496 -9.21 -33.58 18.86
C ALA A 496 -8.09 -34.09 17.94
N GLY A 497 -7.08 -33.25 17.66
CA GLY A 497 -5.94 -33.60 16.80
C GLY A 497 -4.69 -34.09 17.54
N TRP A 498 -4.78 -34.34 18.85
CA TRP A 498 -3.67 -34.83 19.67
C TRP A 498 -3.58 -36.36 19.68
N GLU A 499 -2.50 -36.89 20.25
CA GLU A 499 -2.28 -38.33 20.41
C GLU A 499 -1.81 -38.66 21.84
N GLY A 500 -2.50 -39.57 22.53
CA GLY A 500 -2.07 -40.06 23.84
C GLY A 500 -2.17 -39.04 24.99
N SER A 501 -3.07 -38.06 24.92
CA SER A 501 -3.18 -36.88 25.79
C SER A 501 -2.01 -35.89 25.66
N ALA A 502 -1.33 -35.89 24.52
CA ALA A 502 -0.22 -34.98 24.23
C ALA A 502 -0.25 -34.45 22.77
N PRO A 503 0.32 -33.26 22.51
CA PRO A 503 0.47 -32.77 21.14
C PRO A 503 1.44 -33.66 20.37
N LYS A 504 1.27 -33.71 19.04
CA LYS A 504 2.20 -34.43 18.16
C LYS A 504 3.61 -33.81 18.29
N PRO A 505 4.69 -34.62 18.30
CA PRO A 505 6.04 -34.09 18.45
C PRO A 505 6.37 -32.98 17.46
N GLY A 506 6.96 -31.88 17.95
CA GLY A 506 7.32 -30.72 17.12
C GLY A 506 6.20 -29.70 16.90
N THR A 507 5.02 -29.92 17.48
CA THR A 507 3.87 -29.00 17.38
C THR A 507 3.62 -28.19 18.66
N GLU A 508 4.47 -28.33 19.67
CA GLU A 508 4.27 -27.78 21.01
C GLU A 508 4.16 -26.25 21.02
N GLU A 509 4.84 -25.59 20.09
CA GLU A 509 4.84 -24.12 19.93
C GLU A 509 3.77 -23.61 18.95
N LEU A 510 3.04 -24.50 18.30
CA LEU A 510 1.93 -24.12 17.42
C LEU A 510 0.71 -23.78 18.28
N PRO A 511 -0.20 -22.92 17.78
CA PRO A 511 -1.47 -22.67 18.45
C PRO A 511 -2.24 -23.99 18.64
N VAL A 512 -2.92 -24.10 19.78
CA VAL A 512 -3.82 -25.23 20.03
C VAL A 512 -5.02 -25.16 19.08
N GLY A 513 -5.33 -26.30 18.47
CA GLY A 513 -6.47 -26.47 17.57
C GLY A 513 -7.30 -27.70 17.97
N GLY A 514 -8.51 -27.81 17.46
CA GLY A 514 -9.37 -28.98 17.72
C GLY A 514 -10.03 -28.95 19.10
N VAL A 515 -10.33 -27.75 19.63
CA VAL A 515 -10.99 -27.57 20.92
C VAL A 515 -12.40 -27.01 20.75
N SER A 516 -13.32 -27.53 21.56
CA SER A 516 -14.70 -27.05 21.66
C SER A 516 -14.77 -25.74 22.46
N TRP A 517 -15.92 -25.06 22.40
CA TRP A 517 -16.14 -23.86 23.21
C TRP A 517 -16.06 -24.18 24.72
N TYR A 518 -16.60 -25.32 25.14
CA TYR A 518 -16.55 -25.76 26.54
C TYR A 518 -15.12 -26.04 27.01
N GLU A 519 -14.31 -26.71 26.20
CA GLU A 519 -12.87 -26.93 26.48
C GLU A 519 -12.09 -25.62 26.53
N ALA A 520 -12.37 -24.70 25.60
CA ALA A 520 -11.73 -23.39 25.56
C ALA A 520 -12.05 -22.55 26.81
N ARG A 521 -13.32 -22.58 27.25
CA ARG A 521 -13.77 -21.91 28.48
C ARG A 521 -13.19 -22.56 29.74
N ALA A 522 -13.10 -23.89 29.79
CA ALA A 522 -12.47 -24.58 30.92
C ALA A 522 -10.98 -24.23 31.04
N TYR A 523 -10.27 -24.19 29.91
CA TYR A 523 -8.89 -23.72 29.86
C TYR A 523 -8.76 -22.25 30.28
N ALA A 524 -9.66 -21.37 29.82
CA ALA A 524 -9.69 -19.97 30.24
C ALA A 524 -9.78 -19.82 31.77
N ARG A 525 -10.61 -20.64 32.42
CA ARG A 525 -10.74 -20.69 33.89
C ARG A 525 -9.47 -21.19 34.57
N PHE A 526 -8.87 -22.25 34.04
CA PHE A 526 -7.57 -22.75 34.53
C PHE A 526 -6.49 -21.68 34.47
N ALA A 527 -6.43 -20.92 33.38
CA ALA A 527 -5.49 -19.83 33.18
C ALA A 527 -5.79 -18.56 34.01
N GLY A 528 -6.92 -18.51 34.74
CA GLY A 528 -7.36 -17.31 35.47
C GLY A 528 -7.78 -16.15 34.57
N LYS A 529 -8.23 -16.45 33.35
CA LYS A 529 -8.60 -15.51 32.29
C LYS A 529 -10.05 -15.76 31.82
N SER A 530 -10.45 -15.16 30.72
CA SER A 530 -11.75 -15.39 30.06
C SER A 530 -11.59 -15.44 28.54
N LEU A 531 -12.57 -16.04 27.85
CA LEU A 531 -12.66 -15.84 26.40
C LEU A 531 -13.02 -14.36 26.12
N PRO A 532 -12.56 -13.79 25.00
CA PRO A 532 -12.96 -12.44 24.60
C PRO A 532 -14.46 -12.40 24.29
N THR A 533 -15.08 -11.24 24.50
CA THR A 533 -16.31 -10.89 23.80
C THR A 533 -16.01 -10.54 22.34
N VAL A 534 -17.01 -10.58 21.47
CA VAL A 534 -16.91 -10.11 20.07
C VAL A 534 -16.44 -8.66 20.03
N MET A 535 -16.81 -7.82 21.01
CA MET A 535 -16.39 -6.42 21.11
C MET A 535 -14.90 -6.28 21.45
N GLU A 536 -14.42 -7.05 22.44
CA GLU A 536 -13.00 -7.06 22.82
C GLU A 536 -12.12 -7.60 21.67
N TRP A 537 -12.59 -8.63 20.96
CA TRP A 537 -11.92 -9.15 19.77
C TRP A 537 -11.87 -8.11 18.64
N ASN A 538 -13.01 -7.45 18.35
CA ASN A 538 -13.09 -6.40 17.34
C ASN A 538 -12.14 -5.25 17.65
N GLU A 539 -12.07 -4.80 18.90
CA GLU A 539 -11.15 -3.73 19.32
C GLU A 539 -9.69 -4.12 19.03
N ALA A 540 -9.32 -5.38 19.29
CA ALA A 540 -7.98 -5.86 19.01
C ALA A 540 -7.68 -6.02 17.50
N ALA A 541 -8.64 -6.51 16.72
CA ALA A 541 -8.45 -6.85 15.31
C ALA A 541 -8.55 -5.65 14.37
N ILE A 542 -9.52 -4.76 14.61
CA ILE A 542 -9.96 -3.70 13.69
C ILE A 542 -10.22 -4.27 12.29
N PRO A 543 -11.34 -4.99 12.07
CA PRO A 543 -11.70 -5.61 10.78
C PRO A 543 -11.53 -4.73 9.55
N ASP A 544 -11.77 -3.43 9.70
CA ASP A 544 -11.58 -2.42 8.65
C ASP A 544 -10.14 -2.33 8.12
N ALA A 545 -9.16 -2.74 8.93
CA ALA A 545 -7.76 -2.88 8.53
C ALA A 545 -7.47 -4.20 7.77
N ALA A 546 -8.50 -4.98 7.41
CA ALA A 546 -8.39 -6.28 6.73
C ALA A 546 -7.42 -6.25 5.55
N ARG A 547 -7.51 -5.21 4.71
CA ARG A 547 -6.65 -5.08 3.52
C ARG A 547 -5.16 -5.20 3.83
N TRP A 548 -4.72 -4.81 5.03
CA TRP A 548 -3.31 -4.84 5.45
C TRP A 548 -2.96 -6.00 6.35
N VAL A 549 -3.91 -6.50 7.15
CA VAL A 549 -3.66 -7.62 8.07
C VAL A 549 -3.81 -8.96 7.34
N VAL A 550 -4.84 -9.12 6.52
CA VAL A 550 -5.20 -10.39 5.86
C VAL A 550 -4.13 -10.90 4.89
N PRO A 551 -3.47 -10.07 4.05
CA PRO A 551 -2.39 -10.56 3.18
C PRO A 551 -1.18 -11.12 3.93
N HIS A 552 -1.00 -10.76 5.20
CA HIS A 552 0.03 -11.31 6.07
C HIS A 552 -0.51 -12.40 7.02
N GLY A 553 -1.83 -12.68 6.95
CA GLY A 553 -2.50 -13.74 7.69
C GLY A 553 -2.26 -15.12 7.09
N ARG A 554 -2.70 -16.16 7.79
CA ARG A 554 -2.36 -17.56 7.49
C ARG A 554 -3.48 -18.36 6.80
N TYR A 555 -4.28 -17.76 5.94
CA TYR A 555 -5.39 -18.44 5.25
C TYR A 555 -4.95 -19.39 4.14
N ASN A 556 -5.85 -20.30 3.75
CA ASN A 556 -5.68 -21.29 2.67
C ASN A 556 -4.32 -22.02 2.71
N ALA A 557 -3.83 -22.34 3.90
CA ALA A 557 -2.59 -23.04 4.15
C ALA A 557 -2.84 -24.51 4.54
N ASP A 558 -1.78 -25.30 4.68
CA ASP A 558 -1.87 -26.71 5.07
C ASP A 558 -1.89 -26.92 6.61
N GLY A 559 -1.65 -25.85 7.37
CA GLY A 559 -1.55 -25.93 8.82
C GLY A 559 -1.17 -24.60 9.49
N PRO A 560 -1.25 -24.56 10.83
CA PRO A 560 -0.94 -23.38 11.61
C PRO A 560 0.57 -23.13 11.65
N VAL A 561 0.96 -21.92 12.04
CA VAL A 561 2.36 -21.56 12.28
C VAL A 561 2.55 -21.05 13.69
N ARG A 562 3.81 -21.03 14.14
CA ARG A 562 4.18 -20.39 15.39
C ARG A 562 3.86 -18.90 15.31
N GLY A 563 3.05 -18.42 16.25
CA GLY A 563 2.64 -17.01 16.28
C GLY A 563 3.77 -16.03 16.61
N GLY A 564 3.61 -14.78 16.19
CA GLY A 564 4.49 -13.66 16.48
C GLY A 564 5.27 -13.10 15.29
N ALA A 565 4.91 -13.45 14.05
CA ALA A 565 5.57 -12.91 12.86
C ALA A 565 5.28 -11.39 12.70
N PRO A 566 6.28 -10.55 12.34
CA PRO A 566 6.09 -9.09 12.27
C PRO A 566 4.96 -8.62 11.35
N GLY A 567 4.67 -9.35 10.26
CA GLY A 567 3.62 -8.98 9.30
C GLY A 567 2.19 -9.16 9.83
N GLY A 568 1.99 -10.02 10.84
CA GLY A 568 0.66 -10.38 11.35
C GLY A 568 0.15 -9.52 12.52
N VAL A 569 0.77 -8.37 12.79
CA VAL A 569 0.41 -7.52 13.93
C VAL A 569 -0.74 -6.56 13.60
N SER A 570 -1.73 -6.51 14.48
CA SER A 570 -2.90 -5.65 14.32
C SER A 570 -2.59 -4.17 14.63
N ALA A 571 -3.57 -3.31 14.34
CA ALA A 571 -3.53 -1.89 14.71
C ALA A 571 -3.48 -1.65 16.23
N ARG A 572 -3.67 -2.71 17.05
CA ARG A 572 -3.53 -2.67 18.51
C ARG A 572 -2.34 -3.46 19.06
N GLY A 573 -1.54 -4.08 18.20
CA GLY A 573 -0.33 -4.80 18.63
C GLY A 573 -0.54 -6.27 19.00
N VAL A 574 -1.69 -6.83 18.63
CA VAL A 574 -2.00 -8.25 18.81
C VAL A 574 -1.64 -9.01 17.53
N TYR A 575 -1.00 -10.17 17.66
CA TYR A 575 -0.46 -10.92 16.53
C TYR A 575 -1.41 -12.03 16.11
N ASP A 576 -1.38 -12.33 14.82
CA ASP A 576 -1.96 -13.53 14.20
C ASP A 576 -3.50 -13.65 14.34
N LEU A 577 -4.19 -12.51 14.48
CA LEU A 577 -5.66 -12.46 14.49
C LEU A 577 -6.30 -12.85 13.15
N ALA A 578 -5.50 -13.04 12.10
CA ALA A 578 -5.96 -13.34 10.75
C ALA A 578 -5.44 -14.72 10.29
N GLY A 579 -6.33 -15.72 10.27
CA GLY A 579 -6.13 -16.95 9.53
C GLY A 579 -5.24 -18.02 10.15
N ASN A 580 -4.73 -17.90 11.39
CA ASN A 580 -3.91 -18.96 11.99
C ASN A 580 -4.81 -20.01 12.66
N VAL A 581 -5.37 -19.76 13.83
CA VAL A 581 -6.56 -20.49 14.31
C VAL A 581 -7.74 -19.55 14.50
N ARG A 582 -8.93 -20.13 14.38
CA ARG A 582 -10.18 -19.50 14.76
C ARG A 582 -10.24 -19.30 16.27
N GLU A 583 -10.75 -18.16 16.74
CA GLU A 583 -10.69 -17.81 18.17
C GLU A 583 -12.08 -17.79 18.81
N TRP A 584 -12.33 -18.69 19.77
CA TRP A 584 -13.62 -18.75 20.46
C TRP A 584 -13.90 -17.48 21.27
N THR A 585 -15.16 -17.02 21.23
CA THR A 585 -15.64 -15.88 22.03
C THR A 585 -16.70 -16.30 23.05
N GLU A 586 -17.01 -15.45 24.03
CA GLU A 586 -18.10 -15.69 25.00
C GLU A 586 -19.49 -15.61 24.35
N ASN A 587 -19.66 -14.86 23.26
CA ASN A 587 -20.98 -14.50 22.76
C ASN A 587 -21.68 -15.68 22.07
N ALA A 588 -22.92 -15.96 22.50
CA ALA A 588 -23.81 -16.86 21.77
C ALA A 588 -24.43 -16.15 20.57
N ARG A 589 -24.63 -16.89 19.47
CA ARG A 589 -25.52 -16.46 18.39
C ARG A 589 -26.96 -16.84 18.71
N GLU A 590 -27.14 -18.11 19.06
CA GLU A 590 -28.38 -18.76 19.47
C GLU A 590 -28.03 -19.93 20.40
N PRO A 591 -28.99 -20.51 21.14
CA PRO A 591 -28.70 -21.63 22.03
C PRO A 591 -27.94 -22.77 21.33
N GLY A 592 -26.79 -23.18 21.87
CA GLY A 592 -25.94 -24.24 21.30
C GLY A 592 -24.94 -23.77 20.24
N SER A 593 -24.86 -22.48 19.92
CA SER A 593 -23.87 -21.93 18.99
C SER A 593 -23.23 -20.63 19.48
N ARG A 594 -21.91 -20.52 19.32
CA ARG A 594 -21.09 -19.39 19.75
C ARG A 594 -20.33 -18.77 18.59
N TYR A 595 -20.05 -17.47 18.70
CA TYR A 595 -19.15 -16.82 17.76
C TYR A 595 -17.72 -17.28 17.98
N ILE A 596 -17.03 -17.45 16.88
CA ILE A 596 -15.63 -17.81 16.80
C ILE A 596 -15.09 -16.98 15.62
N LEU A 597 -13.97 -16.28 15.79
CA LEU A 597 -13.59 -15.17 14.89
C LEU A 597 -12.18 -15.36 14.30
N GLY A 598 -11.74 -14.42 13.45
CA GLY A 598 -10.39 -14.37 12.86
C GLY A 598 -10.16 -15.31 11.68
N GLY A 599 -10.89 -16.42 11.60
CA GLY A 599 -10.71 -17.46 10.59
C GLY A 599 -9.45 -18.30 10.84
N GLY A 600 -9.49 -19.56 10.42
CA GLY A 600 -8.38 -20.50 10.58
C GLY A 600 -7.58 -20.73 9.31
N TRP A 601 -6.50 -21.52 9.43
CA TRP A 601 -5.56 -21.71 8.33
C TRP A 601 -6.16 -22.37 7.09
N SER A 602 -7.21 -23.18 7.22
CA SER A 602 -7.93 -23.76 6.08
C SER A 602 -9.16 -22.96 5.66
N ASP A 603 -9.43 -21.82 6.31
CA ASP A 603 -10.58 -21.00 5.99
C ASP A 603 -10.30 -20.01 4.85
N PRO A 604 -11.37 -19.57 4.18
CA PRO A 604 -11.26 -18.44 3.28
C PRO A 604 -11.00 -17.14 4.05
N ALA A 605 -10.16 -16.29 3.46
CA ALA A 605 -9.66 -15.07 4.08
C ALA A 605 -10.72 -14.01 4.42
N TYR A 606 -11.90 -14.04 3.78
CA TYR A 606 -12.97 -13.08 4.06
C TYR A 606 -13.55 -13.21 5.47
N LEU A 607 -13.37 -14.37 6.13
CA LEU A 607 -13.86 -14.59 7.50
C LEU A 607 -13.17 -13.72 8.56
N PHE A 608 -12.11 -12.98 8.21
CA PHE A 608 -11.54 -11.98 9.10
C PHE A 608 -12.52 -10.85 9.45
N ALA A 609 -13.28 -10.38 8.46
CA ALA A 609 -14.14 -9.21 8.59
C ALA A 609 -15.62 -9.56 8.77
N GLU A 610 -15.97 -10.84 8.64
CA GLU A 610 -17.31 -11.36 8.86
C GLU A 610 -17.41 -12.06 10.22
N VAL A 611 -18.60 -12.03 10.82
CA VAL A 611 -18.89 -12.91 11.94
C VAL A 611 -19.34 -14.28 11.45
N TYR A 612 -18.80 -15.32 12.07
CA TYR A 612 -19.31 -16.67 11.91
C TYR A 612 -19.43 -17.33 13.28
N SER A 613 -20.29 -18.33 13.35
CA SER A 613 -20.58 -19.07 14.57
C SER A 613 -20.46 -20.56 14.30
N ALA A 614 -20.00 -21.31 15.29
CA ALA A 614 -19.93 -22.76 15.25
C ALA A 614 -20.75 -23.37 16.40
N PRO A 615 -21.17 -24.65 16.28
CA PRO A 615 -21.75 -25.38 17.40
C PRO A 615 -20.78 -25.41 18.58
N GLU A 616 -21.28 -25.32 19.82
CA GLU A 616 -20.41 -25.29 21.02
C GLU A 616 -19.54 -26.55 21.19
N PHE A 617 -19.95 -27.67 20.58
CA PHE A 617 -19.23 -28.96 20.55
C PHE A 617 -18.32 -29.13 19.33
N ASP A 618 -18.23 -28.17 18.41
CA ASP A 618 -17.38 -28.26 17.23
C ASP A 618 -15.90 -28.22 17.63
N ARG A 619 -15.16 -29.26 17.23
CA ARG A 619 -13.74 -29.47 17.52
C ARG A 619 -12.93 -29.54 16.24
N SER A 620 -13.33 -28.77 15.22
CA SER A 620 -12.57 -28.63 13.98
C SER A 620 -11.10 -28.29 14.30
N PRO A 621 -10.11 -28.86 13.60
CA PRO A 621 -8.68 -28.66 13.89
C PRO A 621 -8.22 -27.19 13.88
N ILE A 622 -9.01 -26.33 13.25
CA ILE A 622 -8.80 -24.89 13.15
C ILE A 622 -9.43 -24.08 14.29
N ASN A 623 -10.22 -24.69 15.18
CA ASN A 623 -10.82 -24.02 16.34
C ASN A 623 -9.81 -23.99 17.50
N GLY A 624 -9.42 -22.78 17.91
CA GLY A 624 -8.42 -22.53 18.95
C GLY A 624 -8.83 -21.46 19.96
N ILE A 625 -7.84 -20.88 20.64
CA ILE A 625 -8.07 -20.06 21.83
C ILE A 625 -7.18 -18.82 21.84
N ARG A 626 -7.79 -17.67 22.12
CA ARG A 626 -7.14 -16.47 22.64
C ARG A 626 -7.90 -16.00 23.87
N LEU A 627 -7.20 -15.50 24.88
CA LEU A 627 -7.81 -15.11 26.15
C LEU A 627 -7.64 -13.62 26.46
N VAL A 628 -8.54 -13.13 27.30
CA VAL A 628 -8.49 -11.79 27.88
C VAL A 628 -8.51 -11.82 29.40
N ARG A 629 -7.95 -10.78 30.02
CA ARG A 629 -8.05 -10.51 31.46
C ARG A 629 -8.58 -9.10 31.65
N ARG A 630 -9.83 -8.99 32.13
CA ARG A 630 -10.50 -7.71 32.40
C ARG A 630 -9.96 -7.12 33.70
N LEU A 631 -9.61 -5.84 33.71
CA LEU A 631 -8.93 -5.20 34.85
C LEU A 631 -9.90 -4.61 35.90
N GLY A 632 -11.20 -4.73 35.67
CA GLY A 632 -12.24 -4.31 36.60
C GLY A 632 -13.63 -4.65 36.08
N ASP A 633 -14.63 -4.32 36.89
CA ASP A 633 -16.03 -4.41 36.49
C ASP A 633 -16.41 -3.21 35.62
N ALA A 634 -17.36 -3.42 34.72
CA ALA A 634 -17.88 -2.36 33.87
C ALA A 634 -19.39 -2.51 33.66
N PRO A 635 -20.13 -1.38 33.60
CA PRO A 635 -21.58 -1.39 33.51
C PRO A 635 -22.08 -2.10 32.24
N ASP A 636 -21.36 -2.00 31.12
CA ASP A 636 -21.76 -2.62 29.86
C ASP A 636 -21.26 -4.06 29.67
N LEU A 637 -20.53 -4.64 30.64
CA LEU A 637 -20.02 -6.01 30.48
C LEU A 637 -21.15 -7.03 30.26
N ALA A 638 -22.26 -6.89 31.00
CA ALA A 638 -23.43 -7.75 30.82
C ALA A 638 -24.03 -7.64 29.41
N ARG A 639 -24.03 -6.43 28.83
CA ARG A 639 -24.49 -6.19 27.44
C ARG A 639 -23.49 -6.76 26.42
N ALA A 640 -22.20 -6.60 26.66
CA ALA A 640 -21.15 -7.14 25.79
C ALA A 640 -21.08 -8.68 25.82
N LEU A 641 -21.51 -9.33 26.89
CA LEU A 641 -21.63 -10.79 27.02
C LEU A 641 -22.97 -11.34 26.48
N ALA A 642 -23.94 -10.48 26.20
CA ALA A 642 -25.26 -10.90 25.76
C ALA A 642 -25.18 -11.65 24.41
N PRO A 643 -26.14 -12.57 24.14
CA PRO A 643 -26.25 -13.17 22.82
C PRO A 643 -26.41 -12.10 21.73
N ILE A 644 -25.67 -12.27 20.63
CA ILE A 644 -25.73 -11.39 19.47
C ILE A 644 -26.46 -12.18 18.37
N PRO A 645 -27.78 -11.99 18.19
CA PRO A 645 -28.50 -12.71 17.15
C PRO A 645 -28.00 -12.25 15.76
N ARG A 646 -27.94 -13.17 14.80
CA ARG A 646 -27.60 -12.84 13.41
C ARG A 646 -28.65 -11.87 12.86
N ARG A 647 -28.23 -10.61 12.62
CA ARG A 647 -29.05 -9.60 11.94
C ARG A 647 -28.81 -9.55 10.43
N VAL A 648 -27.91 -10.40 9.92
CA VAL A 648 -27.50 -10.44 8.51
C VAL A 648 -28.50 -11.20 7.66
N ARG A 649 -29.03 -10.52 6.65
CA ARG A 649 -29.85 -11.10 5.59
C ARG A 649 -29.05 -12.10 4.73
N ASP A 650 -29.59 -13.29 4.51
CA ASP A 650 -29.07 -14.23 3.50
C ASP A 650 -29.58 -13.85 2.10
N VAL A 651 -28.89 -12.92 1.46
CA VAL A 651 -29.24 -12.41 0.13
C VAL A 651 -29.07 -13.44 -0.98
N ALA A 652 -28.21 -14.45 -0.79
CA ALA A 652 -28.00 -15.51 -1.77
C ALA A 652 -29.24 -16.40 -1.95
N ARG A 653 -30.13 -16.43 -0.96
CA ARG A 653 -31.42 -17.15 -1.00
C ARG A 653 -32.62 -16.26 -1.25
N ALA A 654 -32.43 -14.96 -1.44
CA ALA A 654 -33.54 -14.05 -1.63
C ALA A 654 -34.18 -14.26 -3.01
N VAL A 655 -35.51 -14.37 -3.05
CA VAL A 655 -36.29 -14.51 -4.28
C VAL A 655 -36.88 -13.14 -4.63
N PRO A 656 -36.54 -12.57 -5.79
CA PRO A 656 -37.15 -11.31 -6.24
C PRO A 656 -38.66 -11.44 -6.38
N VAL A 657 -39.40 -10.36 -6.12
CA VAL A 657 -40.85 -10.30 -6.34
C VAL A 657 -41.21 -10.53 -7.82
N ASP A 658 -42.47 -10.90 -8.09
CA ASP A 658 -42.98 -10.98 -9.46
C ASP A 658 -43.08 -9.60 -10.15
N ASP A 659 -43.26 -9.60 -11.47
CA ASP A 659 -43.30 -8.38 -12.27
C ASP A 659 -44.52 -7.47 -11.97
N ALA A 660 -45.65 -8.03 -11.52
CA ALA A 660 -46.83 -7.23 -11.17
C ALA A 660 -46.58 -6.45 -9.87
N THR A 661 -46.02 -7.12 -8.87
CA THR A 661 -45.58 -6.51 -7.61
C THR A 661 -44.51 -5.45 -7.85
N PHE A 662 -43.51 -5.75 -8.70
CA PHE A 662 -42.45 -4.80 -9.05
C PHE A 662 -42.98 -3.54 -9.74
N ARG A 663 -43.98 -3.66 -10.64
CA ARG A 663 -44.64 -2.48 -11.23
C ARG A 663 -45.29 -1.59 -10.17
N GLY A 664 -45.81 -2.17 -9.09
CA GLY A 664 -46.30 -1.41 -7.93
C GLY A 664 -45.19 -0.60 -7.23
N PHE A 665 -43.97 -1.14 -7.16
CA PHE A 665 -42.83 -0.40 -6.59
C PHE A 665 -42.43 0.79 -7.46
N LEU A 666 -42.46 0.65 -8.79
CA LEU A 666 -42.12 1.75 -9.71
C LEU A 666 -42.99 3.00 -9.49
N ALA A 667 -44.26 2.82 -9.16
CA ALA A 667 -45.18 3.93 -8.87
C ALA A 667 -44.73 4.81 -7.70
N LEU A 668 -43.96 4.27 -6.75
CA LEU A 668 -43.40 5.05 -5.63
C LEU A 668 -42.29 6.01 -6.07
N TYR A 669 -41.63 5.73 -7.19
CA TYR A 669 -40.51 6.52 -7.70
C TYR A 669 -40.94 7.58 -8.72
N ASP A 670 -42.22 7.61 -9.10
CA ASP A 670 -42.76 8.65 -9.98
C ASP A 670 -42.93 9.99 -9.27
N TYR A 671 -42.79 11.07 -10.03
CA TYR A 671 -42.93 12.43 -9.53
C TYR A 671 -43.48 13.38 -10.61
N ASP A 672 -44.17 14.44 -10.17
CA ASP A 672 -44.68 15.49 -11.06
C ASP A 672 -43.54 16.26 -11.73
N ARG A 673 -43.49 16.24 -13.06
CA ARG A 673 -42.56 17.07 -13.83
C ARG A 673 -43.05 18.50 -13.90
N ARG A 674 -42.64 19.33 -12.94
CA ARG A 674 -42.86 20.78 -12.94
C ARG A 674 -41.70 21.53 -13.63
N PRO A 675 -41.88 22.80 -14.03
CA PRO A 675 -40.76 23.64 -14.46
C PRO A 675 -39.61 23.60 -13.45
N LEU A 676 -38.37 23.53 -13.93
CA LEU A 676 -37.18 23.47 -13.07
C LEU A 676 -36.86 24.81 -12.41
N ASN A 677 -37.22 25.93 -13.06
CA ASN A 677 -36.81 27.29 -12.67
C ASN A 677 -35.34 27.32 -12.29
N ALA A 678 -34.48 26.73 -13.12
CA ALA A 678 -33.08 26.49 -12.78
C ALA A 678 -32.24 27.78 -12.86
N GLU A 679 -31.24 27.87 -11.99
CA GLU A 679 -30.35 29.01 -11.86
C GLU A 679 -28.91 28.52 -11.63
N VAL A 680 -27.94 29.11 -12.34
CA VAL A 680 -26.52 28.92 -12.02
C VAL A 680 -26.16 29.94 -10.94
N THR A 681 -25.94 29.48 -9.71
CA THR A 681 -25.73 30.34 -8.55
C THR A 681 -24.26 30.74 -8.37
N ALA A 682 -23.33 29.91 -8.87
CA ALA A 682 -21.91 30.25 -8.93
C ALA A 682 -21.24 29.57 -10.13
N ARG A 683 -20.19 30.19 -10.65
CA ARG A 683 -19.34 29.63 -11.70
C ARG A 683 -17.88 29.88 -11.37
N ASP A 684 -17.11 28.81 -11.19
CA ASP A 684 -15.69 28.84 -10.92
C ASP A 684 -14.92 28.26 -12.12
N SER A 685 -14.03 29.09 -12.66
CA SER A 685 -13.20 28.76 -13.83
C SER A 685 -11.71 28.68 -13.47
N SER A 686 -11.35 28.70 -12.18
CA SER A 686 -9.97 28.72 -11.71
C SER A 686 -9.23 27.38 -11.90
N HIS A 687 -9.95 26.26 -11.93
CA HIS A 687 -9.32 24.95 -12.10
C HIS A 687 -8.81 24.73 -13.54
N PRO A 688 -7.59 24.19 -13.73
CA PRO A 688 -6.99 24.03 -15.07
C PRO A 688 -7.71 23.02 -15.97
N ASP A 689 -8.37 22.01 -15.39
CA ASP A 689 -8.99 20.92 -16.16
C ASP A 689 -10.50 21.09 -16.39
N TRP A 690 -11.18 21.92 -15.61
CA TRP A 690 -12.65 22.04 -15.67
C TRP A 690 -13.17 23.41 -15.25
N VAL A 691 -14.43 23.66 -15.61
CA VAL A 691 -15.26 24.74 -15.06
C VAL A 691 -16.29 24.11 -14.14
N ARG A 692 -16.42 24.60 -12.92
CA ARG A 692 -17.46 24.20 -11.96
C ARG A 692 -18.61 25.21 -12.02
N GLU A 693 -19.82 24.72 -12.18
CA GLU A 693 -21.06 25.50 -12.05
C GLU A 693 -21.88 24.93 -10.90
N ASP A 694 -22.13 25.74 -9.86
CA ASP A 694 -23.11 25.39 -8.84
C ASP A 694 -24.49 25.85 -9.32
N VAL A 695 -25.47 24.96 -9.20
CA VAL A 695 -26.81 25.16 -9.76
C VAL A 695 -27.88 24.88 -8.71
N ALA A 696 -28.97 25.64 -8.78
CA ALA A 696 -30.16 25.45 -7.97
C ALA A 696 -31.40 25.27 -8.86
N PHE A 697 -32.29 24.35 -8.51
CA PHE A 697 -33.54 24.13 -9.24
C PHE A 697 -34.64 23.55 -8.35
N ASP A 698 -35.88 23.71 -8.78
CA ASP A 698 -37.06 23.38 -8.00
C ASP A 698 -37.32 21.87 -7.94
N MET A 699 -37.65 21.40 -6.74
CA MET A 699 -38.07 20.03 -6.47
C MET A 699 -39.58 19.86 -6.63
N PRO A 700 -40.06 18.66 -7.04
CA PRO A 700 -41.48 18.32 -6.99
C PRO A 700 -42.05 18.55 -5.58
N GLY A 701 -43.28 19.08 -5.49
CA GLY A 701 -43.98 19.29 -4.21
C GLY A 701 -43.68 20.58 -3.45
N GLY A 702 -42.80 21.47 -3.94
CA GLY A 702 -42.59 22.81 -3.36
C GLY A 702 -41.70 22.87 -2.12
N GLY A 703 -40.86 21.85 -1.90
CA GLY A 703 -39.84 21.83 -0.84
C GLY A 703 -38.60 22.68 -1.17
N PRO A 704 -37.55 22.61 -0.33
CA PRO A 704 -36.27 23.29 -0.58
C PRO A 704 -35.72 22.97 -1.97
N ARG A 705 -35.20 23.99 -2.67
CA ARG A 705 -34.57 23.81 -3.99
C ARG A 705 -33.41 22.82 -3.89
N MET A 706 -33.26 22.01 -4.93
CA MET A 706 -32.14 21.09 -5.08
C MET A 706 -30.88 21.88 -5.41
N ALA A 707 -29.75 21.48 -4.84
CA ALA A 707 -28.43 21.96 -5.23
C ALA A 707 -27.67 20.87 -5.98
N ALA A 708 -26.94 21.23 -7.03
CA ALA A 708 -26.03 20.33 -7.72
C ALA A 708 -24.79 21.10 -8.18
N ALA A 709 -23.67 20.41 -8.36
CA ALA A 709 -22.47 20.94 -9.01
C ALA A 709 -22.31 20.26 -10.37
N ILE A 710 -22.06 21.06 -11.42
CA ILE A 710 -21.75 20.58 -12.76
C ILE A 710 -20.29 20.87 -13.07
N PHE A 711 -19.54 19.84 -13.44
CA PHE A 711 -18.15 19.96 -13.88
C PHE A 711 -18.08 19.81 -15.38
N LEU A 712 -17.71 20.89 -16.07
CA LEU A 712 -17.56 20.94 -17.52
C LEU A 712 -16.09 20.79 -17.90
N PRO A 713 -15.73 19.82 -18.75
CA PRO A 713 -14.34 19.55 -19.09
C PRO A 713 -13.78 20.64 -20.02
N ARG A 714 -12.55 21.10 -19.74
CA ARG A 714 -11.84 22.05 -20.62
C ARG A 714 -11.17 21.40 -21.82
N ARG A 715 -10.88 20.10 -21.74
CA ARG A 715 -10.15 19.32 -22.76
C ARG A 715 -11.07 18.71 -23.84
N ALA A 716 -12.36 19.03 -23.82
CA ALA A 716 -13.35 18.56 -24.79
C ALA A 716 -14.27 19.70 -25.22
N SER A 717 -15.00 19.50 -26.32
CA SER A 717 -16.00 20.45 -26.83
C SER A 717 -17.42 19.90 -26.67
N PRO A 718 -18.41 20.76 -26.43
CA PRO A 718 -19.80 20.32 -26.33
C PRO A 718 -20.35 19.84 -27.69
N PRO A 719 -21.41 19.02 -27.71
CA PRO A 719 -22.14 18.51 -26.55
C PRO A 719 -21.35 17.44 -25.80
N TYR A 720 -21.25 17.60 -24.48
CA TYR A 720 -20.47 16.72 -23.63
C TYR A 720 -21.23 15.44 -23.32
N GLN A 721 -20.58 14.28 -23.45
CA GLN A 721 -21.10 13.06 -22.83
C GLN A 721 -21.16 13.29 -21.31
N ALA A 722 -22.34 13.07 -20.71
CA ALA A 722 -22.57 13.33 -19.30
C ALA A 722 -22.51 12.07 -18.45
N ILE A 723 -22.01 12.24 -17.22
CA ILE A 723 -22.03 11.25 -16.15
C ILE A 723 -22.77 11.84 -14.96
N VAL A 724 -23.76 11.13 -14.42
CA VAL A 724 -24.33 11.45 -13.10
C VAL A 724 -23.59 10.65 -12.02
N ILE A 725 -23.15 11.35 -10.98
CA ILE A 725 -22.43 10.76 -9.85
C ILE A 725 -23.38 10.49 -8.70
N TRP A 726 -23.20 9.33 -8.07
CA TRP A 726 -23.69 9.07 -6.73
C TRP A 726 -22.48 8.89 -5.80
N PRO A 727 -22.30 9.75 -4.80
CA PRO A 727 -21.10 9.74 -3.96
C PRO A 727 -21.08 8.54 -3.00
N ALA A 728 -19.93 8.34 -2.34
CA ALA A 728 -19.83 7.40 -1.22
C ALA A 728 -20.41 8.01 0.07
N SER A 729 -20.44 7.23 1.15
CA SER A 729 -21.00 7.65 2.45
C SER A 729 -20.20 8.76 3.14
N ASP A 730 -18.99 9.07 2.66
CA ASP A 730 -18.21 10.21 3.14
C ASP A 730 -18.92 11.55 2.90
N ALA A 731 -19.83 11.63 1.92
CA ALA A 731 -20.64 12.81 1.62
C ALA A 731 -21.49 13.34 2.81
N PHE A 732 -21.79 12.49 3.79
CA PHE A 732 -22.54 12.87 4.99
C PHE A 732 -21.71 13.65 6.02
N VAL A 733 -20.37 13.65 5.90
CA VAL A 733 -19.47 14.24 6.89
C VAL A 733 -19.27 15.74 6.67
N PRO A 734 -18.90 16.23 5.46
CA PRO A 734 -18.68 17.65 5.24
C PRO A 734 -19.98 18.44 5.34
N ARG A 735 -19.85 19.71 5.75
CA ARG A 735 -20.96 20.66 5.86
C ARG A 735 -20.92 21.77 4.80
N ASP A 736 -19.95 21.71 3.90
CA ASP A 736 -19.74 22.71 2.85
C ASP A 736 -19.62 22.01 1.49
N THR A 737 -20.31 22.54 0.48
CA THR A 737 -20.27 22.07 -0.91
C THR A 737 -18.98 22.46 -1.62
N LYS A 738 -18.10 23.27 -1.03
CA LYS A 738 -16.77 23.55 -1.60
C LYS A 738 -15.83 22.35 -1.51
N VAL A 739 -16.06 21.44 -0.57
CA VAL A 739 -15.21 20.27 -0.29
C VAL A 739 -15.85 18.96 -0.79
N LEU A 740 -16.33 18.96 -2.04
CA LEU A 740 -16.86 17.74 -2.65
C LEU A 740 -15.77 16.67 -2.76
N SER A 741 -16.16 15.40 -2.63
CA SER A 741 -15.25 14.27 -2.76
C SER A 741 -14.83 14.07 -4.22
N MET A 742 -13.84 14.85 -4.67
CA MET A 742 -13.37 14.88 -6.06
C MET A 742 -12.48 13.70 -6.44
N SER A 743 -11.94 12.98 -5.46
CA SER A 743 -11.15 11.77 -5.70
C SER A 743 -11.91 10.75 -6.54
N TYR A 744 -13.25 10.74 -6.51
CA TYR A 744 -14.02 9.80 -7.31
C TYR A 744 -14.45 10.30 -8.70
N VAL A 745 -14.09 11.54 -9.04
CA VAL A 745 -14.76 12.31 -10.11
C VAL A 745 -13.78 12.96 -11.08
N ASP A 746 -12.67 13.48 -10.58
CA ASP A 746 -11.67 14.25 -11.33
C ASP A 746 -11.22 13.57 -12.64
N PHE A 747 -10.92 12.27 -12.62
CA PHE A 747 -10.45 11.53 -13.79
C PHE A 747 -11.53 11.42 -14.88
N LEU A 748 -12.81 11.39 -14.49
CA LEU A 748 -13.93 11.38 -15.42
C LEU A 748 -14.03 12.71 -16.16
N VAL A 749 -13.86 13.83 -15.44
CA VAL A 749 -13.85 15.16 -16.06
C VAL A 749 -12.62 15.31 -16.97
N ARG A 750 -11.44 14.87 -16.52
CA ARG A 750 -10.21 14.86 -17.34
C ARG A 750 -10.33 14.00 -18.59
N SER A 751 -11.19 12.97 -18.58
CA SER A 751 -11.51 12.15 -19.76
C SER A 751 -12.39 12.86 -20.81
N GLY A 752 -12.75 14.12 -20.58
CA GLY A 752 -13.54 14.92 -21.52
C GLY A 752 -15.05 14.82 -21.33
N ARG A 753 -15.52 14.31 -20.18
CA ARG A 753 -16.94 14.11 -19.87
C ARG A 753 -17.45 15.18 -18.91
N ALA A 754 -18.70 15.62 -19.11
CA ALA A 754 -19.36 16.47 -18.14
C ALA A 754 -19.82 15.62 -16.95
N VAL A 755 -19.62 16.11 -15.73
CA VAL A 755 -20.07 15.41 -14.52
C VAL A 755 -21.17 16.22 -13.83
N ILE A 756 -22.29 15.55 -13.58
CA ILE A 756 -23.41 16.05 -12.79
C ILE A 756 -23.26 15.46 -11.38
N TYR A 757 -23.08 16.31 -10.39
CA TYR A 757 -22.90 15.94 -8.99
C TYR A 757 -24.07 16.48 -8.16
N PRO A 758 -25.14 15.67 -7.96
CA PRO A 758 -26.25 16.07 -7.10
C PRO A 758 -25.81 16.22 -5.63
N ILE A 759 -26.27 17.26 -4.94
CA ILE A 759 -26.09 17.42 -3.49
C ILE A 759 -27.34 16.89 -2.79
N TYR A 760 -27.30 15.59 -2.46
CA TYR A 760 -28.43 14.87 -1.87
C TYR A 760 -28.82 15.41 -0.48
N GLU A 761 -30.08 15.24 -0.09
CA GLU A 761 -30.55 15.56 1.26
C GLU A 761 -29.67 14.86 2.31
N HIS A 762 -29.31 15.58 3.38
CA HIS A 762 -28.40 15.20 4.47
C HIS A 762 -26.91 15.16 4.13
N THR A 763 -26.50 15.52 2.92
CA THR A 763 -25.09 15.60 2.51
C THR A 763 -24.61 17.04 2.36
N TYR A 764 -23.31 17.29 2.56
CA TYR A 764 -22.67 18.60 2.33
C TYR A 764 -23.39 19.80 2.99
N GLY A 765 -23.96 19.60 4.18
CA GLY A 765 -24.67 20.64 4.93
C GLY A 765 -26.12 20.89 4.51
N ARG A 766 -26.66 20.17 3.52
CA ARG A 766 -28.06 20.26 3.11
C ARG A 766 -28.95 19.45 4.05
N GLY A 767 -29.75 20.13 4.87
CA GLY A 767 -30.67 19.48 5.82
C GLY A 767 -29.99 19.06 7.15
N PRO A 768 -30.74 18.42 8.06
CA PRO A 768 -30.20 17.98 9.34
C PRO A 768 -29.19 16.84 9.15
N SER A 769 -28.18 16.74 10.02
CA SER A 769 -27.24 15.62 9.97
C SER A 769 -27.90 14.32 10.40
N ILE A 770 -27.56 13.25 9.68
CA ILE A 770 -27.95 11.87 10.02
C ILE A 770 -26.70 10.99 10.12
N ARG A 771 -26.85 9.79 10.69
CA ARG A 771 -25.77 8.79 10.80
C ARG A 771 -25.58 8.02 9.47
N GLY A 772 -25.24 8.74 8.41
CA GLY A 772 -24.87 8.16 7.10
C GLY A 772 -26.03 7.48 6.35
N ASP A 773 -25.70 6.47 5.55
CA ASP A 773 -26.61 5.77 4.63
C ASP A 773 -27.12 4.41 5.13
N ARG A 774 -27.06 4.17 6.45
CA ARG A 774 -27.37 2.87 7.05
C ARG A 774 -28.79 2.41 6.69
N ALA A 775 -28.89 1.21 6.11
CA ALA A 775 -30.15 0.62 5.69
C ALA A 775 -31.04 0.22 6.88
N SER A 776 -32.36 0.37 6.73
CA SER A 776 -33.35 0.04 7.77
C SER A 776 -34.72 -0.28 7.16
N ALA A 777 -35.43 -1.28 7.67
CA ALA A 777 -36.76 -1.69 7.18
C ALA A 777 -37.92 -0.74 7.60
N THR A 778 -37.64 0.54 7.85
CA THR A 778 -38.64 1.55 8.26
C THR A 778 -39.24 2.25 7.05
N ILE A 779 -40.50 2.74 7.19
CA ILE A 779 -41.15 3.58 6.17
C ILE A 779 -40.31 4.84 5.92
N ALA A 780 -39.79 5.47 6.98
CA ALA A 780 -39.01 6.69 6.87
C ALA A 780 -37.74 6.51 6.03
N HIS A 781 -37.03 5.40 6.20
CA HIS A 781 -35.86 5.07 5.37
C HIS A 781 -36.25 4.84 3.91
N ARG A 782 -37.32 4.07 3.66
CA ARG A 782 -37.88 3.88 2.31
C ARG A 782 -38.22 5.20 1.63
N ASP A 783 -38.92 6.09 2.33
CA ASP A 783 -39.28 7.40 1.81
C ASP A 783 -38.03 8.26 1.53
N GLN A 784 -36.97 8.12 2.34
CA GLN A 784 -35.69 8.78 2.11
C GLN A 784 -35.00 8.27 0.84
N VAL A 785 -34.99 6.96 0.60
CA VAL A 785 -34.45 6.36 -0.63
C VAL A 785 -35.19 6.87 -1.86
N VAL A 786 -36.52 6.97 -1.80
CA VAL A 786 -37.35 7.55 -2.87
C VAL A 786 -36.99 9.03 -3.09
N ARG A 787 -36.83 9.83 -2.02
CA ARG A 787 -36.39 11.24 -2.13
C ARG A 787 -35.03 11.37 -2.79
N TRP A 788 -34.00 10.66 -2.33
CA TRP A 788 -32.66 10.71 -2.94
C TRP A 788 -32.69 10.30 -4.43
N THR A 789 -33.48 9.28 -4.75
CA THR A 789 -33.66 8.84 -6.14
C THR A 789 -34.32 9.94 -6.99
N THR A 790 -35.34 10.60 -6.45
CA THR A 790 -36.01 11.73 -7.10
C THR A 790 -35.05 12.90 -7.32
N GLU A 791 -34.19 13.20 -6.36
CA GLU A 791 -33.16 14.25 -6.47
C GLU A 791 -32.15 13.98 -7.60
N MET A 792 -31.68 12.74 -7.74
CA MET A 792 -30.84 12.35 -8.87
C MET A 792 -31.59 12.51 -10.21
N ARG A 793 -32.81 11.99 -10.32
CA ARG A 793 -33.62 12.08 -11.55
C ARG A 793 -33.92 13.53 -11.93
N ARG A 794 -34.15 14.40 -10.93
CA ARG A 794 -34.35 15.84 -11.13
C ARG A 794 -33.07 16.56 -11.57
N SER A 795 -31.92 16.11 -11.10
CA SER A 795 -30.62 16.61 -11.56
C SER A 795 -30.34 16.23 -13.01
N ILE A 796 -30.78 15.04 -13.44
CA ILE A 796 -30.77 14.62 -14.84
C ILE A 796 -31.75 15.46 -15.67
N ASP A 797 -32.95 15.78 -15.16
CA ASP A 797 -33.89 16.69 -15.83
C ASP A 797 -33.20 18.03 -16.13
N TYR A 798 -32.50 18.62 -15.15
CA TYR A 798 -31.73 19.85 -15.34
C TYR A 798 -30.66 19.69 -16.42
N ALA A 799 -29.82 18.66 -16.33
CA ALA A 799 -28.77 18.42 -17.33
C ALA A 799 -29.33 18.30 -18.75
N PHE A 800 -30.51 17.70 -18.91
CA PHE A 800 -31.17 17.50 -20.20
C PHE A 800 -31.80 18.78 -20.77
N THR A 801 -31.92 19.85 -19.96
CA THR A 801 -32.29 21.18 -20.49
C THR A 801 -31.12 21.93 -21.12
N ARG A 802 -29.89 21.48 -20.88
CA ARG A 802 -28.71 22.22 -21.30
C ARG A 802 -28.33 21.89 -22.75
N PRO A 803 -28.01 22.90 -23.58
CA PRO A 803 -27.61 22.69 -24.98
C PRO A 803 -26.20 22.10 -25.12
N ASP A 804 -25.37 22.19 -24.08
CA ASP A 804 -23.99 21.71 -24.06
C ASP A 804 -23.84 20.27 -23.56
N VAL A 805 -24.94 19.56 -23.27
CA VAL A 805 -24.95 18.16 -22.78
C VAL A 805 -25.55 17.22 -23.83
N ASP A 806 -24.87 16.10 -24.09
CA ASP A 806 -25.41 15.00 -24.91
C ASP A 806 -26.44 14.19 -24.08
N THR A 807 -27.71 14.33 -24.45
CA THR A 807 -28.84 13.68 -23.79
C THR A 807 -29.07 12.23 -24.21
N THR A 808 -28.30 11.72 -25.18
CA THR A 808 -28.45 10.36 -25.70
C THR A 808 -27.54 9.34 -25.01
N ARG A 809 -26.47 9.79 -24.35
CA ARG A 809 -25.39 8.95 -23.81
C ARG A 809 -25.06 9.25 -22.33
N LEU A 810 -26.07 9.26 -21.47
CA LEU A 810 -25.89 9.43 -20.03
C LEU A 810 -25.32 8.15 -19.38
N ALA A 811 -24.26 8.29 -18.61
CA ALA A 811 -23.72 7.21 -17.77
C ALA A 811 -23.95 7.48 -16.28
N TYR A 812 -23.94 6.42 -15.49
CA TYR A 812 -23.98 6.46 -14.03
C TYR A 812 -22.65 5.99 -13.45
N VAL A 813 -22.14 6.68 -12.43
CA VAL A 813 -21.03 6.17 -11.63
C VAL A 813 -21.40 6.31 -10.15
N GLY A 814 -21.39 5.19 -9.44
CA GLY A 814 -21.67 5.14 -8.00
C GLY A 814 -20.57 4.41 -7.26
N THR A 815 -20.12 4.96 -6.13
CA THR A 815 -19.09 4.36 -5.26
C THR A 815 -19.68 4.04 -3.88
N SER A 816 -19.44 2.84 -3.35
CA SER A 816 -19.88 2.42 -2.01
C SER A 816 -21.40 2.57 -1.83
N TRP A 817 -21.88 3.54 -1.05
CA TRP A 817 -23.28 3.95 -0.99
C TRP A 817 -23.88 4.12 -2.38
N GLY A 818 -23.22 4.86 -3.27
CA GLY A 818 -23.62 5.01 -4.66
C GLY A 818 -23.63 3.69 -5.42
N GLY A 819 -22.62 2.83 -5.23
CA GLY A 819 -22.59 1.51 -5.85
C GLY A 819 -23.82 0.66 -5.49
N ARG A 820 -24.18 0.64 -4.19
CA ARG A 820 -25.39 -0.02 -3.68
C ARG A 820 -26.67 0.62 -4.25
N MET A 821 -26.75 1.95 -4.25
CA MET A 821 -27.90 2.70 -4.78
C MET A 821 -28.11 2.45 -6.27
N GLY A 822 -27.04 2.24 -7.05
CA GLY A 822 -27.12 1.81 -8.44
C GLY A 822 -27.93 0.52 -8.64
N GLY A 823 -27.96 -0.38 -7.66
CA GLY A 823 -28.77 -1.60 -7.69
C GLY A 823 -30.28 -1.37 -7.71
N THR A 824 -30.73 -0.18 -7.29
CA THR A 824 -32.15 0.23 -7.32
C THR A 824 -32.38 1.29 -8.41
N VAL A 825 -31.52 2.31 -8.44
CA VAL A 825 -31.68 3.52 -9.25
C VAL A 825 -31.64 3.24 -10.76
N LEU A 826 -30.77 2.33 -11.20
CA LEU A 826 -30.64 1.99 -12.62
C LEU A 826 -31.89 1.31 -13.20
N ALA A 827 -32.72 0.70 -12.35
CA ALA A 827 -33.97 0.08 -12.79
C ALA A 827 -35.13 1.08 -12.88
N VAL A 828 -35.03 2.25 -12.25
CA VAL A 828 -36.09 3.28 -12.23
C VAL A 828 -35.79 4.48 -13.12
N GLU A 829 -34.55 4.63 -13.61
CA GLU A 829 -34.14 5.73 -14.47
C GLU A 829 -33.65 5.24 -15.85
N PRO A 830 -34.56 5.10 -16.84
CA PRO A 830 -34.26 4.50 -18.14
C PRO A 830 -33.38 5.37 -19.05
N ARG A 831 -33.12 6.64 -18.71
CA ARG A 831 -32.23 7.51 -19.49
C ARG A 831 -30.76 7.13 -19.34
N ILE A 832 -30.38 6.44 -18.27
CA ILE A 832 -29.02 5.96 -18.06
C ILE A 832 -28.75 4.79 -19.00
N ARG A 833 -27.66 4.88 -19.78
CA ARG A 833 -27.31 3.92 -20.84
C ARG A 833 -26.17 2.98 -20.47
N THR A 834 -25.37 3.31 -19.45
CA THR A 834 -24.30 2.46 -18.93
C THR A 834 -23.99 2.85 -17.49
N ALA A 835 -23.42 1.94 -16.70
CA ALA A 835 -23.09 2.20 -15.31
C ALA A 835 -21.74 1.62 -14.88
N ILE A 836 -21.06 2.33 -13.99
CA ILE A 836 -19.93 1.83 -13.20
C ILE A 836 -20.34 1.79 -11.74
N LEU A 837 -20.29 0.60 -11.15
CA LEU A 837 -20.62 0.33 -9.75
C LEU A 837 -19.33 -0.03 -9.02
N ASN A 838 -18.76 0.95 -8.32
CA ASN A 838 -17.53 0.79 -7.56
C ASN A 838 -17.82 0.36 -6.12
N VAL A 839 -17.23 -0.76 -5.68
CA VAL A 839 -17.44 -1.41 -4.38
C VAL A 839 -18.92 -1.46 -3.99
N ALA A 840 -19.72 -2.03 -4.90
CA ALA A 840 -21.16 -2.20 -4.71
C ALA A 840 -21.49 -3.54 -4.05
N GLY A 841 -22.50 -3.56 -3.19
CA GLY A 841 -22.97 -4.80 -2.58
C GLY A 841 -24.30 -4.62 -1.85
N PHE A 842 -24.82 -5.73 -1.33
CA PHE A 842 -25.97 -5.73 -0.44
C PHE A 842 -25.62 -5.24 0.97
N SER A 843 -26.56 -4.51 1.56
CA SER A 843 -26.51 -4.22 3.00
C SER A 843 -26.75 -5.50 3.81
N ALA A 844 -26.04 -5.63 4.93
CA ALA A 844 -26.32 -6.67 5.92
C ALA A 844 -27.70 -6.51 6.56
N TYR A 845 -28.21 -5.27 6.63
CA TYR A 845 -29.42 -4.94 7.37
C TYR A 845 -30.70 -5.20 6.55
N PRO A 846 -31.81 -5.55 7.21
CA PRO A 846 -33.11 -5.65 6.56
C PRO A 846 -33.52 -4.33 5.90
N MET A 847 -34.07 -4.43 4.69
CA MET A 847 -34.63 -3.33 3.90
C MET A 847 -36.08 -3.64 3.56
N ARG A 848 -36.87 -2.63 3.21
CA ARG A 848 -38.22 -2.88 2.70
C ARG A 848 -38.19 -3.35 1.25
N PRO A 849 -39.09 -4.25 0.82
CA PRO A 849 -39.08 -4.78 -0.54
C PRO A 849 -39.03 -3.71 -1.64
N GLU A 850 -39.73 -2.60 -1.44
CA GLU A 850 -39.87 -1.51 -2.39
C GLU A 850 -38.63 -0.61 -2.56
N GLU A 851 -37.58 -0.78 -1.76
CA GLU A 851 -36.29 -0.05 -1.88
C GLU A 851 -35.09 -1.00 -2.04
N ASP A 852 -35.33 -2.30 -1.88
CA ASP A 852 -34.31 -3.32 -1.74
C ASP A 852 -33.77 -3.78 -3.09
N PRO A 853 -32.46 -3.61 -3.37
CA PRO A 853 -31.86 -3.94 -4.66
C PRO A 853 -32.15 -5.36 -5.17
N VAL A 854 -32.44 -6.33 -4.29
CA VAL A 854 -32.83 -7.70 -4.72
C VAL A 854 -34.00 -7.68 -5.69
N ASN A 855 -34.93 -6.75 -5.52
CA ASN A 855 -36.12 -6.64 -6.36
C ASN A 855 -35.89 -5.84 -7.64
N PHE A 856 -34.78 -5.11 -7.78
CA PHE A 856 -34.50 -4.17 -8.88
C PHE A 856 -33.38 -4.67 -9.80
N LEU A 857 -32.33 -5.27 -9.24
CA LEU A 857 -31.17 -5.79 -9.97
C LEU A 857 -31.55 -6.69 -11.16
N PRO A 858 -32.51 -7.64 -11.05
CA PRO A 858 -32.88 -8.50 -12.17
C PRO A 858 -33.52 -7.78 -13.35
N ARG A 859 -33.83 -6.48 -13.23
CA ARG A 859 -34.55 -5.66 -14.23
C ARG A 859 -33.63 -4.65 -14.91
N ILE A 860 -32.40 -4.51 -14.43
CA ILE A 860 -31.36 -3.71 -15.09
C ILE A 860 -30.89 -4.47 -16.34
N ARG A 861 -30.90 -3.82 -17.51
CA ARG A 861 -30.55 -4.45 -18.81
C ARG A 861 -29.40 -3.76 -19.55
N ILE A 862 -28.87 -2.69 -18.99
CA ILE A 862 -27.81 -1.88 -19.60
C ILE A 862 -26.43 -2.50 -19.36
N PRO A 863 -25.38 -2.06 -20.10
CA PRO A 863 -24.00 -2.33 -19.74
C PRO A 863 -23.66 -1.90 -18.31
N VAL A 864 -23.05 -2.80 -17.53
CA VAL A 864 -22.62 -2.54 -16.15
C VAL A 864 -21.20 -3.06 -15.93
N LEU A 865 -20.29 -2.16 -15.55
CA LEU A 865 -19.00 -2.52 -14.98
C LEU A 865 -19.10 -2.48 -13.46
N MET A 866 -18.74 -3.55 -12.79
CA MET A 866 -18.67 -3.63 -11.33
C MET A 866 -17.23 -3.84 -10.89
N LEU A 867 -16.76 -3.01 -9.98
CA LEU A 867 -15.40 -3.05 -9.45
C LEU A 867 -15.45 -3.45 -7.98
N SER A 868 -14.69 -4.48 -7.61
CA SER A 868 -14.86 -5.19 -6.35
C SER A 868 -13.53 -5.37 -5.61
N GLY A 869 -13.52 -5.16 -4.31
CA GLY A 869 -12.39 -5.48 -3.44
C GLY A 869 -12.55 -6.85 -2.82
N ARG A 870 -11.53 -7.72 -2.91
CA ARG A 870 -11.54 -9.05 -2.29
C ARG A 870 -11.66 -8.99 -0.77
N TYR A 871 -11.01 -8.01 -0.14
CA TYR A 871 -10.93 -7.85 1.33
C TYR A 871 -11.86 -6.74 1.85
N ASP A 872 -12.95 -6.47 1.15
CA ASP A 872 -13.90 -5.43 1.52
C ASP A 872 -14.67 -5.84 2.79
N SER A 873 -14.51 -5.08 3.89
CA SER A 873 -15.22 -5.31 5.16
C SER A 873 -16.64 -4.74 5.18
N VAL A 874 -16.95 -3.80 4.29
CA VAL A 874 -18.24 -3.09 4.25
C VAL A 874 -19.24 -3.86 3.39
N PHE A 875 -18.78 -4.35 2.23
CA PHE A 875 -19.51 -5.28 1.38
C PHE A 875 -18.61 -6.48 1.12
N PRO A 876 -18.63 -7.53 1.95
CA PRO A 876 -17.78 -8.69 1.71
C PRO A 876 -18.02 -9.31 0.35
N TYR A 877 -16.94 -9.74 -0.30
CA TYR A 877 -17.00 -10.16 -1.70
C TYR A 877 -17.97 -11.31 -1.91
N GLU A 878 -17.85 -12.39 -1.14
CA GLU A 878 -18.60 -13.62 -1.31
C GLU A 878 -20.06 -13.50 -0.86
N SER A 879 -20.32 -12.83 0.27
CA SER A 879 -21.65 -12.76 0.88
C SER A 879 -22.48 -11.57 0.40
N SER A 880 -21.86 -10.55 -0.19
CA SER A 880 -22.52 -9.31 -0.60
C SER A 880 -22.30 -8.96 -2.07
N GLN A 881 -21.05 -8.72 -2.50
CA GLN A 881 -20.76 -8.21 -3.84
C GLN A 881 -21.05 -9.23 -4.95
N LEU A 882 -20.66 -10.49 -4.74
CA LEU A 882 -20.83 -11.56 -5.72
C LEU A 882 -22.31 -11.92 -5.95
N PRO A 883 -23.16 -12.09 -4.90
CA PRO A 883 -24.61 -12.20 -5.08
C PRO A 883 -25.21 -10.99 -5.81
N PHE A 884 -24.76 -9.77 -5.48
CA PHE A 884 -25.22 -8.55 -6.14
C PHE A 884 -24.93 -8.57 -7.65
N PHE A 885 -23.70 -8.91 -8.04
CA PHE A 885 -23.30 -9.05 -9.43
C PHE A 885 -24.05 -10.17 -10.16
N ARG A 886 -24.25 -11.32 -9.51
CA ARG A 886 -24.98 -12.47 -10.07
C ARG A 886 -26.43 -12.10 -10.37
N LEU A 887 -27.06 -11.34 -9.48
CA LEU A 887 -28.46 -10.94 -9.60
C LEU A 887 -28.70 -9.83 -10.64
N LEU A 888 -27.65 -9.13 -11.09
CA LEU A 888 -27.76 -8.15 -12.18
C LEU A 888 -28.37 -8.81 -13.42
N GLY A 889 -29.47 -8.21 -13.88
CA GLY A 889 -30.22 -8.63 -15.06
C GLY A 889 -29.51 -8.33 -16.39
N SER A 890 -28.39 -7.61 -16.37
CA SER A 890 -27.61 -7.32 -17.57
C SER A 890 -27.14 -8.64 -18.21
N PRO A 891 -27.31 -8.79 -19.54
CA PRO A 891 -26.84 -9.98 -20.26
C PRO A 891 -25.34 -10.25 -20.00
N PRO A 892 -24.86 -11.51 -20.06
CA PRO A 892 -23.46 -11.84 -19.74
C PRO A 892 -22.41 -11.01 -20.50
N GLY A 893 -22.64 -10.65 -21.76
CA GLY A 893 -21.73 -9.79 -22.54
C GLY A 893 -21.80 -8.29 -22.21
N LEU A 894 -22.78 -7.88 -21.41
CA LEU A 894 -23.02 -6.50 -20.97
C LEU A 894 -22.80 -6.33 -19.46
N LYS A 895 -22.25 -7.32 -18.76
CA LYS A 895 -21.80 -7.14 -17.37
C LYS A 895 -20.41 -7.69 -17.16
N LYS A 896 -19.55 -6.91 -16.50
CA LYS A 896 -18.18 -7.29 -16.15
C LYS A 896 -17.95 -7.00 -14.68
N GLN A 897 -17.38 -7.96 -13.95
CA GLN A 897 -16.88 -7.73 -12.61
C GLN A 897 -15.35 -7.81 -12.65
N VAL A 898 -14.68 -6.80 -12.09
CA VAL A 898 -13.22 -6.80 -11.90
C VAL A 898 -12.97 -6.91 -10.39
N LEU A 899 -12.23 -7.95 -10.00
CA LEU A 899 -11.86 -8.19 -8.61
C LEU A 899 -10.42 -7.74 -8.37
N PHE A 900 -10.21 -6.89 -7.37
CA PHE A 900 -8.91 -6.38 -6.96
C PHE A 900 -8.46 -7.02 -5.64
N GLU A 901 -7.15 -7.18 -5.48
CA GLU A 901 -6.51 -7.49 -4.20
C GLU A 901 -6.50 -6.24 -3.29
N GLY A 902 -7.68 -5.75 -2.94
CA GLY A 902 -7.90 -4.55 -2.14
C GLY A 902 -9.13 -4.67 -1.24
N GLY A 903 -9.28 -3.71 -0.33
CA GLY A 903 -10.45 -3.62 0.57
C GLY A 903 -11.60 -2.81 -0.03
N HIS A 904 -12.36 -2.13 0.82
CA HIS A 904 -13.45 -1.24 0.40
C HIS A 904 -12.97 0.00 -0.38
N PHE A 905 -11.67 0.30 -0.32
CA PHE A 905 -11.04 1.35 -1.11
C PHE A 905 -10.09 0.70 -2.10
N LEU A 906 -10.48 0.71 -3.38
CA LEU A 906 -9.71 0.08 -4.46
C LEU A 906 -8.47 0.90 -4.80
N PRO A 907 -7.39 0.26 -5.30
CA PRO A 907 -6.25 0.97 -5.86
C PRO A 907 -6.69 1.90 -6.98
N ARG A 908 -6.49 3.21 -6.77
CA ARG A 908 -6.90 4.28 -7.69
C ARG A 908 -6.44 4.07 -9.14
N PRO A 909 -5.18 3.70 -9.42
CA PRO A 909 -4.69 3.60 -10.80
C PRO A 909 -5.44 2.54 -11.60
N MET A 910 -5.68 1.39 -10.97
CA MET A 910 -6.42 0.30 -11.57
C MET A 910 -7.89 0.66 -11.77
N TRP A 911 -8.48 1.34 -10.79
CA TRP A 911 -9.84 1.84 -10.91
C TRP A 911 -9.99 2.81 -12.10
N VAL A 912 -9.11 3.80 -12.22
CA VAL A 912 -9.11 4.75 -13.34
C VAL A 912 -8.94 4.03 -14.68
N ALA A 913 -8.00 3.09 -14.75
CA ALA A 913 -7.74 2.32 -15.96
C ALA A 913 -8.97 1.52 -16.42
N GLU A 914 -9.61 0.77 -15.52
CA GLU A 914 -10.79 -0.03 -15.88
C GLU A 914 -12.03 0.81 -16.16
N SER A 915 -12.16 2.00 -15.54
CA SER A 915 -13.32 2.89 -15.76
C SER A 915 -13.24 3.69 -17.07
N THR A 916 -12.05 3.83 -17.63
CA THR A 916 -11.81 4.64 -18.85
C THR A 916 -11.65 3.81 -20.12
N ARG A 917 -11.32 2.52 -19.99
CA ARG A 917 -11.41 1.49 -21.05
C ARG A 917 -12.86 1.24 -21.44
#